data_AF-A0A6J2M6K2-F1
#
_entry.id   AF-A0A6J2M6K2-F1
#
_cell.length_a   1.000
_cell.length_b   1.000
_cell.length_c   1.000
_cell.angle_alpha   90.00
_cell.angle_beta   90.00
_cell.angle_gamma   90.00
#
_symmetry.space_group_name_H-M   'P 1'
#
loop_
_entity.id
_entity.type
_entity.pdbx_description
1 polymer ?
#
loop_
_entity_poly.entity_id
_entity_poly.type
_entity_poly.pdbx_seq_one_letter_code
_entity_poly.pdbx_strand_id
1 'polypeptide(L)'
;MLSDDQVNEIIIDIENVPSGVQSHLSSNLNLAAKMLKNSSFSVVSSISDNDVTDSQIISHQNNKKAKQLLRFSASLNESFAQTLHCPEHVDIDTPCTSHENIQEQKLIASLIPMTSRERIKAIRNQPRTMEEKRNLRKMVDKEKSKQSHRILELNCCTQCLNSISLAYRRSKNCLSELLDSISLWQKTLKVIGGKFGTSVLSYFNFLRWLLKFNIFSFIVTFSFIIIPQFTVAERNTLQFTGLEFFTGAGYFHDTVMYYGFYTNSTIQHRNSGVFYNMQLAYLFTIAACLIICLFSLLFSMATYFRNNFINPHIYSRGITKLIFCWDFTITHERAVKLKQKNLSTEIKENLSEIRQENIKLTLNQQLTRLSVHLAAWVVSTGVAIACCVAVYYLAENNLEFLQSHRNPGAVLLLPFMVSCINLAVPRFYSVFKLVEHYDVPRQEVYVVLIRNIFLKISIIGILCYYWLNIVALAGEQCWETLIGQEIYRLLLMDFVFSLTDSFLGEFLRRIVGTHFITSLSLQEFDIARNVLELIYAQTLVWIGTFFCPLLPFIQMITLFIMFYVKNISLMMNFQPPSKAWRASQMMTFFIFLLFFPSFTGVLCTLAITIWRLKPSADCGPFRGLPFFIHSIYSWIDTLSKRPSYLWVVWIYQNLIGSVHFFFILTLIVLIITYLYWQITEGRKIMIRLLHEQIINEGKDKMFLIEKLTKLQDAEKRANPSSSTLERRDMEEPGPLHGWEHEAASDLRFRRSVQEGNSNA
;
A
#
# COMPACT_ATOMS: atom_id res chain seq x y z
N MET A 1 44.95 -1.64 11.39
CA MET A 1 44.68 -1.50 12.83
C MET A 1 43.29 -0.88 12.95
N LEU A 2 42.21 -1.58 12.56
CA LEU A 2 41.87 -3.01 12.69
C LEU A 2 41.60 -3.45 14.13
N SER A 3 40.32 -3.66 14.36
CA SER A 3 39.63 -4.55 15.27
C SER A 3 38.15 -4.52 14.80
N ASP A 4 37.30 -5.54 14.77
CA ASP A 4 37.39 -7.01 14.75
C ASP A 4 35.92 -7.42 14.55
N ASP A 5 35.49 -7.73 13.32
CA ASP A 5 34.11 -8.19 13.07
C ASP A 5 34.00 -9.69 13.40
N GLN A 6 33.23 -10.05 14.43
CA GLN A 6 32.92 -11.46 14.71
C GLN A 6 31.88 -12.01 13.73
N VAL A 7 32.29 -13.02 12.96
CA VAL A 7 31.41 -13.84 12.13
C VAL A 7 30.75 -14.90 13.00
N ASN A 8 29.42 -14.88 13.10
CA ASN A 8 28.67 -16.01 13.64
C ASN A 8 28.42 -17.03 12.53
N GLU A 9 29.16 -18.14 12.55
CA GLU A 9 28.84 -19.31 11.72
C GLU A 9 27.50 -19.95 12.14
N ILE A 10 26.76 -20.46 11.15
CA ILE A 10 25.55 -21.24 11.39
C ILE A 10 25.88 -22.70 11.10
N ILE A 11 26.07 -23.48 12.16
CA ILE A 11 26.16 -24.94 12.08
C ILE A 11 24.79 -25.48 11.63
N ILE A 12 24.79 -26.35 10.63
CA ILE A 12 23.62 -27.10 10.18
C ILE A 12 24.03 -28.57 10.14
N ASP A 13 23.45 -29.39 11.02
CA ASP A 13 23.68 -30.82 11.01
C ASP A 13 23.15 -31.45 9.71
N ILE A 14 23.97 -32.32 9.10
CA ILE A 14 23.65 -33.03 7.87
C ILE A 14 23.31 -34.48 8.24
N GLU A 15 22.02 -34.78 8.29
CA GLU A 15 21.54 -36.16 8.46
C GLU A 15 21.67 -36.93 7.13
N ASN A 16 22.43 -38.02 7.14
CA ASN A 16 22.82 -38.74 5.93
C ASN A 16 21.69 -39.64 5.39
N VAL A 17 21.36 -39.50 4.11
CA VAL A 17 20.47 -40.42 3.38
C VAL A 17 21.32 -41.30 2.44
N PRO A 18 21.34 -42.64 2.61
CA PRO A 18 22.08 -43.53 1.72
C PRO A 18 21.38 -43.72 0.36
N SER A 19 22.13 -44.17 -0.64
CA SER A 19 21.71 -44.17 -2.06
C SER A 19 21.64 -45.56 -2.70
N GLY A 20 20.60 -45.77 -3.53
CA GLY A 20 20.48 -46.89 -4.48
C GLY A 20 19.80 -48.17 -3.95
N VAL A 21 19.37 -49.15 -4.78
CA VAL A 21 19.26 -49.24 -6.27
C VAL A 21 18.08 -50.21 -6.61
N GLN A 22 17.53 -50.14 -7.84
CA GLN A 22 16.75 -51.19 -8.56
C GLN A 22 15.31 -51.59 -8.12
N SER A 23 14.36 -51.18 -8.98
CA SER A 23 13.36 -52.00 -9.70
C SER A 23 12.67 -53.27 -9.14
N HIS A 24 11.37 -53.36 -9.49
CA HIS A 24 10.53 -54.54 -9.76
C HIS A 24 9.70 -55.24 -8.64
N LEU A 25 8.40 -55.33 -8.98
CA LEU A 25 7.41 -56.41 -8.74
C LEU A 25 6.95 -56.82 -7.32
N SER A 26 5.64 -56.58 -7.10
CA SER A 26 4.62 -57.50 -6.55
C SER A 26 4.65 -58.06 -5.11
N SER A 27 3.42 -58.07 -4.55
CA SER A 27 2.81 -59.07 -3.66
C SER A 27 3.08 -59.09 -2.14
N ASN A 28 2.00 -58.74 -1.42
CA ASN A 28 1.31 -59.52 -0.36
C ASN A 28 1.88 -59.73 1.06
N LEU A 29 0.90 -59.78 1.98
CA LEU A 29 0.84 -60.37 3.33
C LEU A 29 1.53 -59.65 4.52
N ASN A 30 0.71 -59.37 5.54
CA ASN A 30 0.76 -59.84 6.95
C ASN A 30 2.11 -59.81 7.75
N LEU A 31 2.15 -59.57 9.07
CA LEU A 31 1.11 -59.73 10.12
C LEU A 31 1.38 -58.88 11.39
N ALA A 32 0.29 -58.51 12.09
CA ALA A 32 0.07 -58.22 13.52
C ALA A 32 1.21 -57.90 14.54
N ALA A 33 1.03 -56.74 15.20
CA ALA A 33 0.77 -56.55 16.65
C ALA A 33 1.84 -56.74 17.76
N LYS A 34 2.07 -55.63 18.51
CA LYS A 34 1.92 -55.48 19.98
C LYS A 34 1.94 -53.96 20.31
N MET A 35 1.06 -53.34 21.13
CA MET A 35 0.65 -53.57 22.54
C MET A 35 1.87 -53.54 23.49
N LEU A 36 1.95 -52.69 24.53
CA LEU A 36 0.94 -52.45 25.58
C LEU A 36 1.35 -51.29 26.56
N LYS A 37 0.37 -50.56 27.16
CA LYS A 37 0.43 -49.83 28.49
C LYS A 37 1.46 -48.68 28.71
N ASN A 38 1.37 -47.79 29.72
CA ASN A 38 0.25 -47.06 30.40
C ASN A 38 0.80 -46.10 31.50
N SER A 39 0.10 -44.99 31.81
CA SER A 39 0.10 -44.24 33.11
C SER A 39 1.45 -43.66 33.64
N SER A 40 1.57 -42.73 34.61
CA SER A 40 0.71 -41.77 35.37
C SER A 40 1.68 -40.70 35.99
N PHE A 41 1.40 -39.40 36.17
CA PHE A 41 0.34 -38.66 36.93
C PHE A 41 0.63 -38.42 38.45
N SER A 42 1.44 -37.40 38.77
CA SER A 42 1.71 -36.75 40.10
C SER A 42 2.67 -35.55 39.92
N VAL A 43 2.60 -34.32 40.46
CA VAL A 43 1.75 -33.58 41.45
C VAL A 43 2.19 -33.66 42.94
N VAL A 44 2.16 -32.49 43.65
CA VAL A 44 2.45 -32.21 45.11
C VAL A 44 3.96 -32.11 45.49
N SER A 45 4.48 -31.21 46.36
CA SER A 45 4.20 -29.77 46.69
C SER A 45 5.28 -29.11 47.60
N SER A 46 5.32 -27.76 47.63
CA SER A 46 5.51 -26.86 48.82
C SER A 46 6.82 -26.76 49.64
N ILE A 47 6.90 -25.67 50.44
CA ILE A 47 7.89 -25.30 51.50
C ILE A 47 9.22 -24.70 50.96
N SER A 48 9.75 -23.53 51.34
CA SER A 48 9.26 -22.29 52.03
C SER A 48 10.29 -21.12 51.74
N ASP A 49 10.41 -19.93 52.37
CA ASP A 49 9.87 -19.32 53.62
C ASP A 49 9.96 -17.74 53.61
N ASN A 50 9.82 -17.11 54.79
CA ASN A 50 9.75 -15.66 55.15
C ASN A 50 11.08 -14.84 55.01
N ASP A 51 11.22 -13.50 55.27
CA ASP A 51 10.32 -12.51 55.93
C ASP A 51 10.68 -11.00 55.68
N VAL A 52 9.78 -10.10 56.11
CA VAL A 52 9.95 -8.69 56.63
C VAL A 52 10.42 -7.50 55.72
N THR A 53 9.88 -6.32 56.09
CA THR A 53 10.10 -4.92 55.61
C THR A 53 11.53 -4.37 55.90
N ASP A 54 12.01 -3.21 55.44
CA ASP A 54 11.38 -1.86 55.44
C ASP A 54 12.12 -0.81 54.58
N SER A 55 11.70 0.46 54.66
CA SER A 55 12.20 1.61 53.89
C SER A 55 13.11 2.57 54.70
N GLN A 56 14.08 3.22 54.04
CA GLN A 56 14.34 4.68 54.14
C GLN A 56 15.54 5.18 53.30
N ILE A 57 15.73 6.51 53.30
CA ILE A 57 16.73 7.32 52.58
C ILE A 57 17.65 7.98 53.62
N ILE A 58 18.96 8.20 53.37
CA ILE A 58 19.75 9.40 53.79
C ILE A 58 21.19 9.40 53.22
N SER A 59 21.87 10.56 53.34
CA SER A 59 22.93 11.11 52.48
C SER A 59 24.39 11.04 53.00
N HIS A 60 25.33 11.43 52.12
CA HIS A 60 26.64 12.07 52.43
C HIS A 60 27.75 11.18 53.10
N GLN A 61 29.05 11.52 53.13
CA GLN A 61 29.79 12.77 52.85
C GLN A 61 31.30 12.53 52.53
N ASN A 62 31.97 13.49 51.85
CA ASN A 62 33.41 13.86 52.01
C ASN A 62 34.53 12.85 51.58
N ASN A 63 35.81 13.24 51.29
CA ASN A 63 36.48 14.55 51.33
C ASN A 63 37.74 14.72 50.41
N LYS A 64 38.22 15.98 50.34
CA LYS A 64 39.60 16.50 50.16
C LYS A 64 40.18 16.74 48.74
N LYS A 65 41.16 17.66 48.72
CA LYS A 65 41.60 18.49 47.58
C LYS A 65 43.14 18.54 47.45
N ALA A 66 43.56 18.92 46.23
CA ALA A 66 44.69 19.80 45.88
C ALA A 66 46.15 19.30 45.99
N LYS A 67 46.91 19.64 44.94
CA LYS A 67 48.29 20.13 45.07
C LYS A 67 48.50 21.34 44.14
N GLN A 68 49.19 22.34 44.66
CA GLN A 68 49.67 23.58 44.04
C GLN A 68 51.16 23.36 43.59
N LEU A 69 51.93 24.26 42.95
CA LEU A 69 51.86 25.70 42.61
C LEU A 69 52.96 26.05 41.55
N LEU A 70 52.96 27.32 41.05
CA LEU A 70 54.05 28.04 40.34
C LEU A 70 54.36 27.61 38.88
N ARG A 71 54.85 28.49 37.98
CA ARG A 71 55.32 29.89 38.12
C ARG A 71 54.91 30.77 36.92
N PHE A 72 54.96 32.11 37.07
CA PHE A 72 54.59 33.11 36.05
C PHE A 72 55.80 33.81 35.39
N SER A 73 55.52 34.47 34.25
CA SER A 73 56.30 35.37 33.37
C SER A 73 57.44 36.27 33.90
N ALA A 74 58.41 36.59 33.01
CA ALA A 74 59.18 37.85 32.96
C ALA A 74 59.85 38.06 31.55
N SER A 75 60.34 39.27 31.25
CA SER A 75 60.99 39.74 29.98
C SER A 75 60.07 39.85 28.73
N LEU A 76 59.72 41.02 28.14
CA LEU A 76 59.99 42.46 28.34
C LEU A 76 61.08 43.16 27.45
N ASN A 77 60.60 43.79 26.36
CA ASN A 77 61.07 44.97 25.57
C ASN A 77 62.36 45.07 24.69
N GLU A 78 62.17 45.84 23.60
CA GLU A 78 63.02 46.88 22.95
C GLU A 78 64.20 46.60 21.99
N SER A 79 63.94 46.83 20.69
CA SER A 79 64.68 47.70 19.73
C SER A 79 63.85 47.76 18.42
N PHE A 80 63.46 48.85 17.73
CA PHE A 80 63.96 50.21 17.40
C PHE A 80 64.86 50.29 16.15
N ALA A 81 64.64 51.32 15.29
CA ALA A 81 65.27 51.60 13.98
C ALA A 81 64.95 50.58 12.84
N GLN A 82 64.53 50.94 11.61
CA GLN A 82 65.16 51.78 10.55
C GLN A 82 66.43 51.13 9.94
N THR A 83 66.68 51.09 8.62
CA THR A 83 66.05 51.76 7.46
C THR A 83 66.44 51.07 6.15
N LEU A 84 65.57 51.07 5.12
CA LEU A 84 65.93 51.54 3.76
C LEU A 84 64.68 51.74 2.88
N HIS A 85 64.77 52.65 1.91
CA HIS A 85 63.75 52.93 0.89
C HIS A 85 64.40 52.83 -0.50
N CYS A 86 63.56 52.55 -1.51
CA CYS A 86 63.64 52.70 -2.99
C CYS A 86 64.82 53.50 -3.63
N PRO A 87 65.12 53.34 -4.95
CA PRO A 87 64.16 52.92 -6.01
C PRO A 87 64.67 52.05 -7.20
N GLU A 88 63.69 51.72 -8.06
CA GLU A 88 63.73 51.76 -9.55
C GLU A 88 64.12 50.56 -10.46
N HIS A 89 63.35 50.50 -11.56
CA HIS A 89 63.55 49.91 -12.90
C HIS A 89 63.72 48.38 -13.15
N VAL A 90 62.63 47.82 -13.74
CA VAL A 90 62.59 47.13 -15.06
C VAL A 90 62.69 45.59 -15.20
N ASP A 91 61.62 45.06 -15.83
CA ASP A 91 61.43 43.89 -16.72
C ASP A 91 61.48 42.39 -16.30
N ILE A 92 60.36 41.70 -16.60
CA ILE A 92 60.19 40.48 -17.45
C ILE A 92 60.98 39.20 -17.08
N ASP A 93 60.41 37.98 -16.98
CA ASP A 93 59.00 37.51 -16.89
C ASP A 93 58.99 36.03 -16.41
N THR A 94 57.98 35.57 -15.66
CA THR A 94 57.68 34.11 -15.52
C THR A 94 56.23 33.81 -15.07
N PRO A 95 55.23 33.72 -15.99
CA PRO A 95 53.83 33.53 -15.62
C PRO A 95 53.30 32.09 -15.86
N CYS A 96 53.31 31.22 -14.84
CA CYS A 96 52.62 29.91 -14.90
C CYS A 96 51.97 29.41 -13.59
N THR A 97 52.46 29.77 -12.41
CA THR A 97 52.01 29.18 -11.12
C THR A 97 50.89 29.96 -10.41
N SER A 98 50.56 31.17 -10.86
CA SER A 98 49.56 32.04 -10.23
C SER A 98 48.11 31.67 -10.59
N HIS A 99 47.88 31.22 -11.84
CA HIS A 99 46.53 31.12 -12.40
C HIS A 99 45.69 29.98 -11.80
N GLU A 100 46.33 28.88 -11.41
CA GLU A 100 45.66 27.69 -10.86
C GLU A 100 45.11 27.94 -9.44
N ASN A 101 45.91 28.60 -8.59
CA ASN A 101 45.54 28.98 -7.22
C ASN A 101 44.32 29.92 -7.17
N ILE A 102 44.18 30.84 -8.12
CA ILE A 102 43.02 31.74 -8.22
C ILE A 102 41.74 30.95 -8.53
N GLN A 103 41.84 29.93 -9.38
CA GLN A 103 40.71 29.10 -9.79
C GLN A 103 40.24 28.15 -8.67
N GLU A 104 41.18 27.61 -7.87
CA GLU A 104 40.91 26.89 -6.61
C GLU A 104 40.10 27.76 -5.62
N GLN A 105 40.58 28.98 -5.33
CA GLN A 105 39.94 29.88 -4.37
C GLN A 105 38.55 30.32 -4.82
N LYS A 106 38.37 30.61 -6.12
CA LYS A 106 37.07 30.96 -6.71
C LYS A 106 36.07 29.79 -6.62
N LEU A 107 36.54 28.55 -6.79
CA LEU A 107 35.73 27.34 -6.59
C LEU A 107 35.33 27.17 -5.11
N ILE A 108 36.27 27.33 -4.17
CA ILE A 108 36.01 27.24 -2.72
C ILE A 108 34.97 28.28 -2.29
N ALA A 109 35.10 29.53 -2.75
CA ALA A 109 34.12 30.60 -2.49
C ALA A 109 32.71 30.22 -2.97
N SER A 110 32.58 29.56 -4.13
CA SER A 110 31.28 29.09 -4.64
C SER A 110 30.64 27.95 -3.82
N LEU A 111 31.46 27.13 -3.13
CA LEU A 111 31.02 25.95 -2.37
C LEU A 111 30.65 26.25 -0.90
N ILE A 112 31.09 27.39 -0.35
CA ILE A 112 30.78 27.85 1.01
C ILE A 112 29.27 28.10 1.23
N PRO A 113 28.54 28.87 0.38
CA PRO A 113 27.13 29.19 0.60
C PRO A 113 26.16 28.03 0.34
N MET A 114 26.57 27.02 -0.45
CA MET A 114 25.70 25.87 -0.79
C MET A 114 25.28 25.04 0.44
N THR A 115 24.12 24.37 0.34
CA THR A 115 23.72 23.37 1.34
C THR A 115 24.65 22.16 1.30
N SER A 116 24.69 21.39 2.39
CA SER A 116 25.59 20.22 2.51
C SER A 116 25.35 19.17 1.42
N ARG A 117 24.09 18.96 0.99
CA ARG A 117 23.74 18.02 -0.08
C ARG A 117 24.20 18.51 -1.46
N GLU A 118 24.01 19.79 -1.75
CA GLU A 118 24.41 20.39 -3.03
C GLU A 118 25.93 20.44 -3.17
N ARG A 119 26.64 20.87 -2.11
CA ARG A 119 28.11 20.84 -2.03
C ARG A 119 28.65 19.44 -2.30
N ILE A 120 28.10 18.41 -1.64
CA ILE A 120 28.54 17.02 -1.84
C ILE A 120 28.28 16.55 -3.27
N LYS A 121 27.14 16.94 -3.88
CA LYS A 121 26.82 16.62 -5.28
C LYS A 121 27.76 17.34 -6.26
N ALA A 122 28.05 18.62 -6.03
CA ALA A 122 28.98 19.43 -6.84
C ALA A 122 30.41 18.85 -6.81
N ILE A 123 30.99 18.65 -5.61
CA ILE A 123 32.33 18.08 -5.44
C ILE A 123 32.42 16.67 -6.07
N ARG A 124 31.36 15.84 -5.95
CA ARG A 124 31.36 14.51 -6.56
C ARG A 124 31.37 14.57 -8.09
N ASN A 125 30.59 15.48 -8.67
CA ASN A 125 30.41 15.64 -10.11
C ASN A 125 31.59 16.33 -10.83
N GLN A 126 32.54 16.92 -10.10
CA GLN A 126 33.72 17.56 -10.67
C GLN A 126 34.69 16.53 -11.32
N PRO A 127 35.32 16.80 -12.47
CA PRO A 127 36.32 15.92 -13.08
C PRO A 127 37.68 16.06 -12.38
N ARG A 128 37.80 15.44 -11.19
CA ARG A 128 38.98 15.48 -10.31
C ARG A 128 39.17 14.16 -9.56
N THR A 129 40.38 13.89 -9.07
CA THR A 129 40.69 12.64 -8.36
C THR A 129 39.92 12.53 -7.04
N MET A 130 39.82 11.32 -6.49
CA MET A 130 39.16 11.08 -5.21
C MET A 130 39.91 11.66 -4.02
N GLU A 131 41.22 11.92 -4.15
CA GLU A 131 42.04 12.56 -3.12
C GLU A 131 41.86 14.09 -3.12
N GLU A 132 41.92 14.74 -4.29
CA GLU A 132 41.55 16.15 -4.44
C GLU A 132 40.14 16.42 -3.90
N LYS A 133 39.17 15.57 -4.23
CA LYS A 133 37.78 15.68 -3.73
C LYS A 133 37.66 15.52 -2.21
N ARG A 134 38.57 14.78 -1.56
CA ARG A 134 38.66 14.70 -0.10
C ARG A 134 39.31 15.96 0.48
N ASN A 135 40.39 16.47 -0.13
CA ASN A 135 41.12 17.63 0.37
C ASN A 135 40.35 18.94 0.15
N LEU A 136 39.71 19.14 -1.00
CA LEU A 136 38.77 20.24 -1.27
C LEU A 136 37.62 20.26 -0.25
N ARG A 137 37.07 19.09 0.10
CA ARG A 137 36.05 18.99 1.16
C ARG A 137 36.59 19.44 2.51
N LYS A 138 37.74 18.89 2.96
CA LYS A 138 38.39 19.29 4.22
C LYS A 138 38.61 20.81 4.28
N MET A 139 39.02 21.43 3.17
CA MET A 139 39.31 22.86 3.09
C MET A 139 38.02 23.71 3.18
N VAL A 140 36.98 23.39 2.40
CA VAL A 140 35.68 24.09 2.44
C VAL A 140 34.98 23.93 3.81
N ASP A 141 35.11 22.77 4.45
CA ASP A 141 34.51 22.53 5.77
C ASP A 141 35.31 23.22 6.91
N LYS A 142 36.65 23.30 6.81
CA LYS A 142 37.52 24.07 7.73
C LYS A 142 37.27 25.58 7.66
N GLU A 143 36.98 26.11 6.47
CA GLU A 143 36.70 27.54 6.32
C GLU A 143 35.27 27.90 6.77
N LYS A 144 34.31 26.97 6.59
CA LYS A 144 32.95 27.14 7.12
C LYS A 144 32.89 27.05 8.65
N SER A 145 33.74 26.26 9.32
CA SER A 145 33.74 26.21 10.80
C SER A 145 34.20 27.51 11.43
N LYS A 146 35.22 28.18 10.86
CA LYS A 146 35.62 29.55 11.24
C LYS A 146 34.46 30.53 11.15
N GLN A 147 33.75 30.55 10.02
CA GLN A 147 32.64 31.48 9.80
C GLN A 147 31.40 31.14 10.67
N SER A 148 31.19 29.86 11.01
CA SER A 148 30.09 29.42 11.86
C SER A 148 30.16 29.97 13.28
N HIS A 149 31.35 30.23 13.82
CA HIS A 149 31.51 30.81 15.16
C HIS A 149 30.98 32.26 15.26
N ARG A 150 30.87 32.98 14.12
CA ARG A 150 30.45 34.39 14.08
C ARG A 150 28.94 34.61 13.85
N ILE A 151 28.17 33.53 13.77
CA ILE A 151 26.72 33.53 13.40
C ILE A 151 25.86 32.86 14.49
N LEU A 152 26.46 32.50 15.63
CA LEU A 152 25.84 31.62 16.64
C LEU A 152 24.75 32.28 17.49
N GLU A 153 24.69 33.62 17.56
CA GLU A 153 23.83 34.34 18.53
C GLU A 153 22.39 34.61 18.05
N LEU A 154 22.05 34.40 16.77
CA LEU A 154 20.80 34.92 16.18
C LEU A 154 19.78 33.85 15.71
N ASN A 155 19.74 32.66 16.34
CA ASN A 155 19.00 31.52 15.77
C ASN A 155 18.09 30.68 16.71
N CYS A 156 17.66 31.20 17.87
CA CYS A 156 16.76 30.47 18.79
C CYS A 156 15.46 29.95 18.10
N CYS A 157 14.81 30.77 17.28
CA CYS A 157 13.55 30.37 16.61
C CYS A 157 13.75 29.25 15.58
N THR A 158 14.82 29.29 14.78
CA THR A 158 15.12 28.22 13.82
C THR A 158 15.58 26.94 14.53
N GLN A 159 16.22 27.05 15.69
CA GLN A 159 16.59 25.91 16.53
C GLN A 159 15.35 25.20 17.10
N CYS A 160 14.29 25.93 17.44
CA CYS A 160 12.98 25.37 17.79
C CYS A 160 12.30 24.66 16.61
N LEU A 161 12.22 25.29 15.43
CA LEU A 161 11.67 24.63 14.23
C LEU A 161 12.47 23.38 13.84
N ASN A 162 13.79 23.42 14.00
CA ASN A 162 14.66 22.26 13.78
C ASN A 162 14.42 21.15 14.82
N SER A 163 14.21 21.48 16.11
CA SER A 163 13.92 20.48 17.15
C SER A 163 12.56 19.81 16.94
N ILE A 164 11.53 20.56 16.52
CA ILE A 164 10.23 20.03 16.11
C ILE A 164 10.40 19.11 14.88
N SER A 165 11.20 19.51 13.89
CA SER A 165 11.49 18.66 12.72
C SER A 165 12.24 17.37 13.09
N LEU A 166 13.10 17.41 14.11
CA LEU A 166 13.83 16.28 14.66
C LEU A 166 12.92 15.35 15.47
N ALA A 167 12.01 15.91 16.28
CA ALA A 167 10.98 15.15 16.99
C ALA A 167 10.04 14.44 16.02
N TYR A 168 9.56 15.14 14.98
CA TYR A 168 8.75 14.55 13.91
C TYR A 168 9.51 13.47 13.13
N ARG A 169 10.81 13.67 12.82
CA ARG A 169 11.65 12.63 12.18
C ARG A 169 11.87 11.43 13.09
N ARG A 170 12.12 11.61 14.39
CA ARG A 170 12.27 10.51 15.36
C ARG A 170 10.95 9.74 15.53
N SER A 171 9.83 10.43 15.68
CA SER A 171 8.49 9.85 15.71
C SER A 171 8.19 9.07 14.43
N LYS A 172 8.45 9.65 13.26
CA LYS A 172 8.29 8.97 11.96
C LYS A 172 9.19 7.74 11.83
N ASN A 173 10.45 7.80 12.25
CA ASN A 173 11.36 6.68 12.18
C ASN A 173 10.92 5.54 13.11
N CYS A 174 10.64 5.84 14.38
CA CYS A 174 10.11 4.88 15.35
C CYS A 174 8.76 4.27 14.87
N LEU A 175 7.86 5.08 14.30
CA LEU A 175 6.62 4.58 13.70
C LEU A 175 6.87 3.72 12.46
N SER A 176 7.89 4.01 11.64
CA SER A 176 8.30 3.13 10.53
C SER A 176 8.86 1.82 11.08
N GLU A 177 9.80 1.88 12.03
CA GLU A 177 10.40 0.71 12.68
C GLU A 177 9.34 -0.19 13.33
N LEU A 178 8.31 0.39 13.95
CA LEU A 178 7.13 -0.35 14.43
C LEU A 178 6.28 -0.91 13.28
N LEU A 179 5.99 -0.13 12.22
CA LEU A 179 5.21 -0.59 11.06
C LEU A 179 5.95 -1.62 10.17
N ASP A 180 7.28 -1.66 10.24
CA ASP A 180 8.18 -2.57 9.53
C ASP A 180 8.53 -3.80 10.40
N SER A 181 8.52 -3.66 11.73
CA SER A 181 8.38 -4.77 12.68
C SER A 181 7.04 -5.50 12.47
N ILE A 182 5.95 -4.74 12.22
CA ILE A 182 4.65 -5.23 11.72
C ILE A 182 4.76 -5.57 10.21
N SER A 183 5.82 -6.29 9.83
CA SER A 183 6.03 -6.94 8.53
C SER A 183 5.24 -8.25 8.41
N LEU A 184 3.98 -8.20 8.86
CA LEU A 184 3.05 -9.33 8.85
C LEU A 184 3.04 -10.03 7.48
N TRP A 185 3.24 -11.35 7.55
CA TRP A 185 3.11 -12.30 6.44
C TRP A 185 4.03 -12.07 5.23
N GLN A 186 5.14 -11.32 5.32
CA GLN A 186 6.08 -11.16 4.18
C GLN A 186 6.54 -12.51 3.59
N LYS A 187 6.78 -13.53 4.43
CA LYS A 187 7.10 -14.90 3.98
C LYS A 187 5.93 -15.53 3.21
N THR A 188 4.73 -15.49 3.76
CA THR A 188 3.50 -16.03 3.14
C THR A 188 3.17 -15.34 1.81
N LEU A 189 3.27 -14.01 1.75
CA LEU A 189 3.05 -13.20 0.54
C LEU A 189 4.03 -13.60 -0.58
N LYS A 190 5.31 -13.81 -0.26
CA LYS A 190 6.30 -14.33 -1.23
C LYS A 190 5.92 -15.72 -1.74
N VAL A 191 5.43 -16.61 -0.88
CA VAL A 191 4.98 -17.97 -1.27
C VAL A 191 3.71 -17.92 -2.13
N ILE A 192 2.73 -17.08 -1.79
CA ILE A 192 1.51 -16.85 -2.59
C ILE A 192 1.90 -16.35 -3.98
N GLY A 193 2.70 -15.28 -4.06
CA GLY A 193 3.15 -14.70 -5.32
C GLY A 193 3.97 -15.65 -6.19
N GLY A 194 4.75 -16.56 -5.57
CA GLY A 194 5.51 -17.59 -6.27
C GLY A 194 4.69 -18.81 -6.71
N LYS A 195 3.52 -19.10 -6.11
CA LYS A 195 2.65 -20.24 -6.47
C LYS A 195 1.48 -19.85 -7.38
N PHE A 196 0.83 -18.73 -7.08
CA PHE A 196 -0.42 -18.29 -7.71
C PHE A 196 -0.26 -17.00 -8.54
N GLY A 197 0.96 -16.47 -8.63
CA GLY A 197 1.29 -15.30 -9.43
C GLY A 197 1.00 -13.96 -8.72
N THR A 198 1.37 -12.89 -9.42
CA THR A 198 1.30 -11.51 -8.93
C THR A 198 -0.12 -10.96 -8.82
N SER A 199 -1.09 -11.52 -9.54
CA SER A 199 -2.49 -11.11 -9.53
C SER A 199 -3.15 -11.47 -8.19
N VAL A 200 -3.01 -12.71 -7.74
CA VAL A 200 -3.51 -13.17 -6.43
C VAL A 200 -2.77 -12.47 -5.29
N LEU A 201 -1.46 -12.25 -5.42
CA LEU A 201 -0.69 -11.43 -4.48
C LEU A 201 -1.24 -10.00 -4.33
N SER A 202 -1.87 -9.42 -5.36
CA SER A 202 -2.48 -8.09 -5.27
C SER A 202 -3.68 -8.05 -4.31
N TYR A 203 -4.46 -9.14 -4.20
CA TYR A 203 -5.54 -9.26 -3.20
C TYR A 203 -4.97 -9.23 -1.78
N PHE A 204 -3.98 -10.08 -1.46
CA PHE A 204 -3.42 -10.13 -0.11
C PHE A 204 -2.65 -8.86 0.27
N ASN A 205 -2.04 -8.16 -0.71
CA ASN A 205 -1.47 -6.83 -0.50
C ASN A 205 -2.53 -5.77 -0.22
N PHE A 206 -3.69 -5.80 -0.90
CA PHE A 206 -4.81 -4.90 -0.64
C PHE A 206 -5.44 -5.17 0.73
N LEU A 207 -5.65 -6.44 1.09
CA LEU A 207 -6.10 -6.88 2.42
C LEU A 207 -5.13 -6.43 3.53
N ARG A 208 -3.82 -6.55 3.33
CA ARG A 208 -2.80 -6.06 4.28
C ARG A 208 -2.76 -4.52 4.36
N TRP A 209 -3.03 -3.82 3.26
CA TRP A 209 -3.16 -2.35 3.26
C TRP A 209 -4.41 -1.92 4.04
N LEU A 210 -5.56 -2.57 3.84
CA LEU A 210 -6.79 -2.35 4.62
C LEU A 210 -6.59 -2.66 6.11
N LEU A 211 -5.86 -3.73 6.46
CA LEU A 211 -5.55 -4.04 7.85
C LEU A 211 -4.72 -2.91 8.50
N LYS A 212 -3.65 -2.45 7.84
CA LYS A 212 -2.86 -1.29 8.31
C LYS A 212 -3.70 -0.02 8.41
N PHE A 213 -4.65 0.19 7.49
CA PHE A 213 -5.58 1.31 7.53
C PHE A 213 -6.50 1.25 8.76
N ASN A 214 -7.14 0.12 9.03
CA ASN A 214 -8.08 -0.01 10.16
C ASN A 214 -7.35 0.02 11.51
N ILE A 215 -6.12 -0.51 11.61
CA ILE A 215 -5.25 -0.32 12.78
C ILE A 215 -5.03 1.17 13.06
N PHE A 216 -4.70 1.97 12.04
CA PHE A 216 -4.55 3.42 12.21
C PHE A 216 -5.86 4.10 12.63
N SER A 217 -6.97 3.77 11.97
CA SER A 217 -8.28 4.34 12.29
C SER A 217 -8.71 4.01 13.72
N PHE A 218 -8.48 2.77 14.17
CA PHE A 218 -8.73 2.35 15.55
C PHE A 218 -7.84 3.10 16.55
N ILE A 219 -6.53 3.26 16.30
CA ILE A 219 -5.64 4.01 17.21
C ILE A 219 -6.15 5.44 17.42
N VAL A 220 -6.63 6.10 16.36
CA VAL A 220 -7.16 7.47 16.46
C VAL A 220 -8.51 7.52 17.20
N THR A 221 -9.50 6.69 16.85
CA THR A 221 -10.78 6.69 17.58
C THR A 221 -10.60 6.22 19.03
N PHE A 222 -9.72 5.26 19.29
CA PHE A 222 -9.42 4.80 20.64
C PHE A 222 -8.80 5.89 21.51
N SER A 223 -7.81 6.62 20.97
CA SER A 223 -7.07 7.65 21.73
C SER A 223 -7.91 8.89 22.08
N PHE A 224 -8.79 9.34 21.18
CA PHE A 224 -9.51 10.61 21.34
C PHE A 224 -11.00 10.47 21.67
N ILE A 225 -11.63 9.30 21.44
CA ILE A 225 -13.06 9.07 21.76
C ILE A 225 -13.19 8.07 22.91
N ILE A 226 -12.56 6.90 22.80
CA ILE A 226 -12.80 5.79 23.74
C ILE A 226 -12.08 5.99 25.09
N ILE A 227 -10.79 6.38 25.08
CA ILE A 227 -10.01 6.58 26.32
C ILE A 227 -10.62 7.67 27.23
N PRO A 228 -11.01 8.88 26.74
CA PRO A 228 -11.67 9.87 27.59
C PRO A 228 -12.98 9.35 28.21
N GLN A 229 -13.82 8.69 27.41
CA GLN A 229 -15.09 8.13 27.88
C GLN A 229 -14.89 7.09 29.00
N PHE A 230 -13.87 6.22 28.92
CA PHE A 230 -13.57 5.26 29.98
C PHE A 230 -13.24 5.90 31.35
N THR A 231 -12.88 7.20 31.40
CA THR A 231 -12.64 7.90 32.69
C THR A 231 -13.92 8.33 33.41
N VAL A 232 -15.07 8.29 32.73
CA VAL A 232 -16.40 8.68 33.25
C VAL A 232 -17.42 7.54 33.14
N ALA A 233 -17.10 6.47 32.40
CA ALA A 233 -17.96 5.31 32.17
C ALA A 233 -18.52 4.68 33.45
N GLU A 234 -19.85 4.60 33.53
CA GLU A 234 -20.54 3.84 34.57
C GLU A 234 -20.38 2.32 34.36
N ARG A 235 -20.61 1.54 35.42
CA ARG A 235 -20.51 0.07 35.35
C ARG A 235 -21.80 -0.50 34.76
N ASN A 236 -21.68 -1.13 33.60
CA ASN A 236 -22.75 -1.91 32.99
C ASN A 236 -23.19 -3.04 33.95
N THR A 237 -24.50 -3.18 34.15
CA THR A 237 -25.13 -4.09 35.11
C THR A 237 -25.74 -5.34 34.45
N LEU A 238 -25.75 -5.40 33.12
CA LEU A 238 -26.30 -6.52 32.36
C LEU A 238 -25.32 -7.72 32.39
N GLN A 239 -25.87 -8.93 32.37
CA GLN A 239 -25.09 -10.15 32.20
C GLN A 239 -24.86 -10.43 30.70
N PHE A 240 -23.75 -11.09 30.38
CA PHE A 240 -23.39 -11.50 29.03
C PHE A 240 -23.64 -13.00 28.86
N THR A 241 -24.54 -13.38 27.96
CA THR A 241 -24.91 -14.79 27.69
C THR A 241 -24.17 -15.39 26.48
N GLY A 242 -23.53 -14.55 25.66
CA GLY A 242 -22.84 -14.90 24.42
C GLY A 242 -23.68 -14.67 23.17
N LEU A 243 -25.02 -14.70 23.27
CA LEU A 243 -25.92 -14.42 22.15
C LEU A 243 -25.83 -12.95 21.70
N GLU A 244 -25.48 -12.06 22.63
CA GLU A 244 -25.29 -10.62 22.40
C GLU A 244 -24.20 -10.35 21.35
N PHE A 245 -23.24 -11.26 21.16
CA PHE A 245 -22.21 -11.13 20.13
C PHE A 245 -22.78 -11.19 18.70
N PHE A 246 -23.84 -11.95 18.48
CA PHE A 246 -24.52 -11.96 17.17
C PHE A 246 -25.56 -10.85 17.07
N THR A 247 -26.33 -10.61 18.13
CA THR A 247 -27.44 -9.65 18.11
C THR A 247 -27.01 -8.20 18.32
N GLY A 248 -25.80 -7.93 18.81
CA GLY A 248 -25.28 -6.59 19.10
C GLY A 248 -26.08 -5.80 20.15
N ALA A 249 -27.02 -6.45 20.84
CA ALA A 249 -27.98 -5.86 21.77
C ALA A 249 -27.78 -6.41 23.19
N GLY A 250 -28.59 -5.94 24.15
CA GLY A 250 -28.39 -6.28 25.57
C GLY A 250 -27.07 -5.69 26.06
N TYR A 251 -26.16 -6.52 26.56
CA TYR A 251 -24.89 -6.08 27.15
C TYR A 251 -24.14 -5.01 26.34
N PHE A 252 -24.05 -5.14 25.00
CA PHE A 252 -23.32 -4.18 24.17
C PHE A 252 -23.96 -2.79 24.06
N HIS A 253 -25.26 -2.63 24.35
CA HIS A 253 -25.97 -1.36 24.26
C HIS A 253 -25.28 -0.28 25.09
N ASP A 254 -25.03 -0.58 26.37
CA ASP A 254 -24.44 0.34 27.35
C ASP A 254 -22.92 0.15 27.40
N THR A 255 -22.27 0.33 26.25
CA THR A 255 -20.80 0.27 26.12
C THR A 255 -20.26 1.31 25.13
N VAL A 256 -18.95 1.58 25.22
CA VAL A 256 -18.19 2.41 24.26
C VAL A 256 -18.26 1.94 22.80
N MET A 257 -18.89 0.81 22.52
CA MET A 257 -19.15 0.36 21.17
C MET A 257 -20.05 1.34 20.40
N TYR A 258 -21.12 1.85 21.01
CA TYR A 258 -22.16 2.64 20.33
C TYR A 258 -22.21 4.13 20.75
N TYR A 259 -22.70 4.97 19.84
CA TYR A 259 -22.85 6.41 20.00
C TYR A 259 -23.59 6.83 21.29
N GLY A 260 -24.69 6.15 21.66
CA GLY A 260 -25.56 6.57 22.77
C GLY A 260 -24.89 6.59 24.15
N PHE A 261 -23.83 5.79 24.35
CA PHE A 261 -23.09 5.69 25.61
C PHE A 261 -22.23 6.93 25.92
N TYR A 262 -21.88 7.73 24.91
CA TYR A 262 -20.91 8.82 25.05
C TYR A 262 -21.53 10.08 25.68
N THR A 263 -20.86 10.67 26.68
CA THR A 263 -21.43 11.79 27.45
C THR A 263 -21.43 13.12 26.69
N ASN A 264 -22.43 13.96 26.93
CA ASN A 264 -22.50 15.35 26.45
C ASN A 264 -21.55 16.31 27.20
N SER A 265 -21.40 16.09 28.51
CA SER A 265 -20.63 16.92 29.44
C SER A 265 -19.15 17.09 29.07
N THR A 266 -18.58 18.26 29.37
CA THR A 266 -17.13 18.43 29.41
C THR A 266 -16.53 17.58 30.53
N ILE A 267 -15.69 16.62 30.18
CA ILE A 267 -14.97 15.79 31.15
C ILE A 267 -13.89 16.66 31.80
N GLN A 268 -14.00 16.88 33.11
CA GLN A 268 -12.98 17.55 33.91
C GLN A 268 -12.22 16.48 34.73
N HIS A 269 -10.92 16.36 34.51
CA HIS A 269 -10.10 15.43 35.29
C HIS A 269 -9.89 15.98 36.71
N ARG A 270 -10.07 15.14 37.74
CA ARG A 270 -10.39 15.56 39.12
C ARG A 270 -9.40 16.52 39.80
N ASN A 271 -8.17 16.66 39.31
CA ASN A 271 -7.15 17.58 39.84
C ASN A 271 -6.47 18.47 38.77
N SER A 272 -6.97 18.56 37.53
CA SER A 272 -6.41 19.45 36.51
C SER A 272 -7.49 20.32 35.84
N GLY A 273 -7.18 21.60 35.66
CA GLY A 273 -8.08 22.59 35.03
C GLY A 273 -8.22 22.44 33.51
N VAL A 274 -8.14 21.21 33.00
CA VAL A 274 -8.20 20.88 31.57
C VAL A 274 -9.60 20.30 31.28
N PHE A 275 -10.42 21.08 30.59
CA PHE A 275 -11.78 20.68 30.22
C PHE A 275 -11.77 19.96 28.87
N TYR A 276 -12.17 18.69 28.84
CA TYR A 276 -12.26 17.91 27.62
C TYR A 276 -13.70 17.90 27.10
N ASN A 277 -14.01 18.71 26.08
CA ASN A 277 -15.34 18.76 25.49
C ASN A 277 -15.57 17.55 24.57
N MET A 278 -16.43 16.62 25.02
CA MET A 278 -16.68 15.35 24.32
C MET A 278 -17.38 15.54 22.97
N GLN A 279 -18.30 16.49 22.82
CA GLN A 279 -18.95 16.81 21.55
C GLN A 279 -17.95 17.20 20.47
N LEU A 280 -17.07 18.16 20.79
CA LEU A 280 -16.06 18.65 19.87
C LEU A 280 -14.99 17.59 19.59
N ALA A 281 -14.58 16.85 20.61
CA ALA A 281 -13.66 15.71 20.45
C ALA A 281 -14.20 14.66 19.49
N TYR A 282 -15.48 14.27 19.63
CA TYR A 282 -16.13 13.28 18.77
C TYR A 282 -16.14 13.73 17.29
N LEU A 283 -16.66 14.94 17.03
CA LEU A 283 -16.78 15.47 15.67
C LEU A 283 -15.39 15.71 15.03
N PHE A 284 -14.46 16.37 15.73
CA PHE A 284 -13.14 16.66 15.18
C PHE A 284 -12.29 15.39 14.99
N THR A 285 -12.43 14.37 15.85
CA THR A 285 -11.72 13.09 15.67
C THR A 285 -12.21 12.37 14.42
N ILE A 286 -13.52 12.26 14.22
CA ILE A 286 -14.08 11.60 13.03
C ILE A 286 -13.75 12.40 11.76
N ALA A 287 -13.86 13.73 11.80
CA ALA A 287 -13.44 14.59 10.69
C ALA A 287 -11.94 14.42 10.38
N ALA A 288 -11.07 14.33 11.39
CA ALA A 288 -9.64 14.07 11.20
C ALA A 288 -9.38 12.67 10.62
N CYS A 289 -10.08 11.63 11.10
CA CYS A 289 -10.03 10.29 10.51
C CYS A 289 -10.41 10.30 9.02
N LEU A 290 -11.48 11.00 8.64
CA LEU A 290 -11.91 11.12 7.25
C LEU A 290 -10.92 11.93 6.40
N ILE A 291 -10.37 13.04 6.91
CA ILE A 291 -9.37 13.85 6.19
C ILE A 291 -8.06 13.07 6.00
N ILE A 292 -7.60 12.35 7.02
CA ILE A 292 -6.41 11.49 6.90
C ILE A 292 -6.69 10.29 5.99
N CYS A 293 -7.91 9.76 5.98
CA CYS A 293 -8.35 8.75 5.01
C CYS A 293 -8.28 9.27 3.57
N LEU A 294 -8.86 10.44 3.30
CA LEU A 294 -8.80 11.13 2.00
C LEU A 294 -7.36 11.27 1.51
N PHE A 295 -6.46 11.83 2.34
CA PHE A 295 -5.05 11.99 1.96
C PHE A 295 -4.29 10.67 1.82
N SER A 296 -4.58 9.66 2.66
CA SER A 296 -3.97 8.33 2.57
C SER A 296 -4.38 7.59 1.29
N LEU A 297 -5.66 7.64 0.93
CA LEU A 297 -6.20 7.10 -0.32
C LEU A 297 -5.61 7.83 -1.54
N LEU A 298 -5.63 9.17 -1.55
CA LEU A 298 -5.06 9.98 -2.64
C LEU A 298 -3.56 9.73 -2.84
N PHE A 299 -2.78 9.70 -1.74
CA PHE A 299 -1.35 9.43 -1.80
C PHE A 299 -1.05 7.99 -2.28
N SER A 300 -1.83 7.02 -1.80
CA SER A 300 -1.74 5.62 -2.25
C SER A 300 -2.08 5.51 -3.73
N MET A 301 -3.22 6.06 -4.16
CA MET A 301 -3.67 6.09 -5.56
C MET A 301 -2.62 6.74 -6.46
N ALA A 302 -2.12 7.93 -6.12
CA ALA A 302 -1.09 8.61 -6.90
C ALA A 302 0.23 7.80 -6.98
N THR A 303 0.62 7.13 -5.89
CA THR A 303 1.82 6.30 -5.85
C THR A 303 1.67 5.04 -6.71
N TYR A 304 0.56 4.30 -6.59
CA TYR A 304 0.31 3.11 -7.41
C TYR A 304 0.03 3.48 -8.88
N PHE A 305 -0.67 4.58 -9.17
CA PHE A 305 -0.86 5.07 -10.53
C PHE A 305 0.47 5.46 -11.18
N ARG A 306 1.34 6.22 -10.49
CA ARG A 306 2.68 6.53 -10.99
C ARG A 306 3.47 5.26 -11.27
N ASN A 307 3.51 4.33 -10.31
CA ASN A 307 4.36 3.15 -10.42
C ASN A 307 3.86 2.13 -11.47
N ASN A 308 2.55 2.09 -11.78
CA ASN A 308 1.94 1.09 -12.67
C ASN A 308 1.48 1.63 -14.05
N PHE A 309 1.20 2.94 -14.18
CA PHE A 309 0.80 3.58 -15.44
C PHE A 309 1.87 4.55 -15.98
N ILE A 310 2.55 5.32 -15.12
CA ILE A 310 3.56 6.33 -15.56
C ILE A 310 4.94 5.70 -15.81
N ASN A 311 5.22 4.48 -15.32
CA ASN A 311 6.39 3.68 -15.69
C ASN A 311 6.00 2.64 -16.77
N PRO A 312 6.06 2.97 -18.08
CA PRO A 312 5.35 2.22 -19.09
C PRO A 312 6.35 1.49 -19.99
N HIS A 313 6.65 0.22 -19.66
CA HIS A 313 7.25 -0.73 -20.61
C HIS A 313 6.31 -1.08 -21.80
N ILE A 314 5.40 -0.17 -22.15
CA ILE A 314 4.28 -0.35 -23.09
C ILE A 314 4.75 -0.39 -24.55
N TYR A 315 5.91 0.21 -24.86
CA TYR A 315 6.39 0.36 -26.24
C TYR A 315 7.24 -0.81 -26.76
N SER A 316 7.80 -1.67 -25.90
CA SER A 316 8.50 -2.88 -26.34
C SER A 316 7.51 -4.03 -26.58
N ARG A 317 6.63 -3.89 -27.58
CA ARG A 317 5.61 -4.89 -27.97
C ARG A 317 6.24 -6.06 -28.76
N GLY A 318 7.33 -6.63 -28.24
CA GLY A 318 8.19 -7.57 -28.96
C GLY A 318 8.83 -8.62 -28.06
N ILE A 319 8.82 -9.86 -28.55
CA ILE A 319 9.36 -11.07 -27.91
C ILE A 319 10.83 -10.89 -27.48
N THR A 320 11.58 -10.08 -28.21
CA THR A 320 12.97 -9.67 -27.94
C THR A 320 13.19 -9.23 -26.49
N LYS A 321 12.28 -8.43 -25.89
CA LYS A 321 12.44 -8.01 -24.48
C LYS A 321 12.26 -9.17 -23.50
N LEU A 322 11.36 -10.12 -23.78
CA LEU A 322 11.16 -11.31 -22.96
C LEU A 322 12.40 -12.19 -22.95
N ILE A 323 13.02 -12.41 -24.11
CA ILE A 323 14.29 -13.14 -24.23
C ILE A 323 15.39 -12.46 -23.40
N PHE A 324 15.54 -11.13 -23.50
CA PHE A 324 16.50 -10.36 -22.70
C PHE A 324 16.03 -10.03 -21.27
N CYS A 325 14.92 -10.62 -20.79
CA CYS A 325 14.46 -10.46 -19.40
C CYS A 325 15.01 -11.55 -18.47
N TRP A 326 15.87 -12.46 -18.95
CA TRP A 326 16.52 -13.43 -18.10
C TRP A 326 17.51 -12.76 -17.13
N ASP A 327 17.54 -13.24 -15.89
CA ASP A 327 18.46 -12.76 -14.85
C ASP A 327 19.45 -13.89 -14.54
N PHE A 328 20.68 -13.70 -14.99
CA PHE A 328 21.76 -14.68 -14.87
C PHE A 328 22.35 -14.77 -13.45
N THR A 329 21.94 -13.90 -12.52
CA THR A 329 22.36 -13.96 -11.11
C THR A 329 21.57 -14.97 -10.27
N ILE A 330 20.49 -15.55 -10.83
CA ILE A 330 19.62 -16.49 -10.12
C ILE A 330 20.25 -17.89 -10.09
N THR A 331 20.99 -18.20 -9.03
CA THR A 331 21.62 -19.51 -8.80
C THR A 331 20.67 -20.57 -8.22
N HIS A 332 19.61 -20.18 -7.49
CA HIS A 332 18.70 -21.13 -6.86
C HIS A 332 17.75 -21.80 -7.87
N GLU A 333 17.85 -23.12 -8.01
CA GLU A 333 17.04 -23.96 -8.90
C GLU A 333 15.51 -23.72 -8.77
N ARG A 334 15.00 -23.56 -7.55
CA ARG A 334 13.57 -23.23 -7.30
C ARG A 334 13.18 -21.86 -7.86
N ALA A 335 14.08 -20.88 -7.83
CA ALA A 335 13.86 -19.55 -8.39
C ALA A 335 14.02 -19.55 -9.93
N VAL A 336 14.93 -20.34 -10.49
CA VAL A 336 15.04 -20.60 -11.94
C VAL A 336 13.74 -21.21 -12.48
N LYS A 337 13.24 -22.28 -11.86
CA LYS A 337 11.98 -22.94 -12.23
C LYS A 337 10.77 -21.99 -12.11
N LEU A 338 10.78 -21.04 -11.17
CA LEU A 338 9.77 -19.99 -11.05
C LEU A 338 9.89 -18.93 -12.16
N LYS A 339 11.10 -18.42 -12.42
CA LYS A 339 11.39 -17.43 -13.48
C LYS A 339 11.00 -17.96 -14.86
N GLN A 340 11.32 -19.23 -15.15
CA GLN A 340 10.93 -19.92 -16.38
C GLN A 340 9.41 -20.00 -16.56
N LYS A 341 8.66 -20.39 -15.52
CA LYS A 341 7.19 -20.44 -15.56
C LYS A 341 6.57 -19.06 -15.79
N ASN A 342 7.05 -18.04 -15.08
CA ASN A 342 6.59 -16.66 -15.26
C ASN A 342 6.82 -16.18 -16.70
N LEU A 343 8.02 -16.40 -17.25
CA LEU A 343 8.38 -15.98 -18.61
C LEU A 343 7.53 -16.68 -19.69
N SER A 344 7.34 -18.00 -19.56
CA SER A 344 6.48 -18.78 -20.46
C SER A 344 5.04 -18.27 -20.46
N THR A 345 4.54 -17.84 -19.29
CA THR A 345 3.17 -17.33 -19.14
C THR A 345 3.02 -15.92 -19.74
N GLU A 346 4.01 -15.03 -19.55
CA GLU A 346 4.02 -13.68 -20.15
C GLU A 346 4.15 -13.74 -21.69
N ILE A 347 4.90 -14.71 -22.24
CA ILE A 347 4.91 -14.99 -23.70
C ILE A 347 3.52 -15.43 -24.17
N LYS A 348 2.85 -16.33 -23.44
CA LYS A 348 1.52 -16.85 -23.77
C LYS A 348 0.45 -15.74 -23.73
N GLU A 349 0.52 -14.82 -22.78
CA GLU A 349 -0.34 -13.61 -22.76
C GLU A 349 -0.17 -12.79 -24.04
N ASN A 350 1.07 -12.35 -24.34
CA ASN A 350 1.33 -11.47 -25.48
C ASN A 350 0.95 -12.11 -26.83
N LEU A 351 1.21 -13.42 -27.02
CA LEU A 351 0.78 -14.14 -28.22
C LEU A 351 -0.76 -14.26 -28.31
N SER A 352 -1.46 -14.37 -27.18
CA SER A 352 -2.93 -14.40 -27.18
C SER A 352 -3.55 -13.06 -27.57
N GLU A 353 -2.96 -11.93 -27.13
CA GLU A 353 -3.37 -10.58 -27.55
C GLU A 353 -3.19 -10.38 -29.07
N ILE A 354 -2.00 -10.70 -29.60
CA ILE A 354 -1.67 -10.51 -31.02
C ILE A 354 -2.53 -11.39 -31.92
N ARG A 355 -2.78 -12.66 -31.55
CA ARG A 355 -3.66 -13.55 -32.33
C ARG A 355 -5.08 -12.99 -32.44
N GLN A 356 -5.53 -12.27 -31.42
CA GLN A 356 -6.90 -11.82 -31.28
C GLN A 356 -7.21 -10.53 -32.06
N GLU A 357 -6.27 -9.60 -32.17
CA GLU A 357 -6.43 -8.38 -32.99
C GLU A 357 -6.63 -8.68 -34.49
N ASN A 358 -6.25 -9.88 -34.94
CA ASN A 358 -6.35 -10.31 -36.34
C ASN A 358 -7.72 -10.93 -36.72
N ILE A 359 -8.62 -11.17 -35.75
CA ILE A 359 -9.94 -11.79 -36.02
C ILE A 359 -10.97 -10.71 -36.31
N LYS A 360 -11.29 -10.50 -37.60
CA LYS A 360 -12.36 -9.59 -38.05
C LYS A 360 -13.68 -10.36 -38.18
N LEU A 361 -14.73 -9.85 -37.53
CA LEU A 361 -16.08 -10.44 -37.53
C LEU A 361 -17.02 -9.80 -38.57
N THR A 362 -18.01 -10.56 -39.02
CA THR A 362 -19.01 -10.12 -40.00
C THR A 362 -20.12 -9.28 -39.33
N LEU A 363 -20.59 -8.22 -40.00
CA LEU A 363 -21.57 -7.27 -39.44
C LEU A 363 -22.85 -7.93 -38.87
N ASN A 364 -23.39 -8.96 -39.52
CA ASN A 364 -24.59 -9.65 -39.02
C ASN A 364 -24.30 -10.39 -37.69
N GLN A 365 -23.15 -11.06 -37.58
CA GLN A 365 -22.71 -11.69 -36.33
C GLN A 365 -22.47 -10.66 -35.22
N GLN A 366 -21.96 -9.47 -35.59
CA GLN A 366 -21.77 -8.36 -34.66
C GLN A 366 -23.11 -7.82 -34.13
N LEU A 367 -24.14 -7.72 -34.98
CA LEU A 367 -25.49 -7.31 -34.58
C LEU A 367 -26.16 -8.35 -33.66
N THR A 368 -26.07 -9.65 -33.98
CA THR A 368 -26.57 -10.72 -33.10
C THR A 368 -25.84 -10.73 -31.74
N ARG A 369 -24.52 -10.50 -31.72
CA ARG A 369 -23.78 -10.43 -30.46
C ARG A 369 -24.16 -9.19 -29.64
N LEU A 370 -24.43 -8.06 -30.31
CA LEU A 370 -24.90 -6.83 -29.65
C LEU A 370 -26.25 -7.04 -28.96
N SER A 371 -27.20 -7.74 -29.60
CA SER A 371 -28.52 -8.00 -28.99
C SER A 371 -28.43 -8.97 -27.80
N VAL A 372 -27.56 -9.99 -27.85
CA VAL A 372 -27.30 -10.89 -26.72
C VAL A 372 -26.70 -10.13 -25.52
N HIS A 373 -25.68 -9.28 -25.75
CA HIS A 373 -25.12 -8.44 -24.70
C HIS A 373 -26.17 -7.47 -24.12
N LEU A 374 -26.97 -6.82 -24.98
CA LEU A 374 -28.02 -5.89 -24.53
C LEU A 374 -29.06 -6.60 -23.66
N ALA A 375 -29.55 -7.76 -24.09
CA ALA A 375 -30.50 -8.56 -23.31
C ALA A 375 -29.93 -8.97 -21.95
N ALA A 376 -28.68 -9.45 -21.90
CA ALA A 376 -28.02 -9.81 -20.66
C ALA A 376 -27.78 -8.62 -19.72
N TRP A 377 -27.46 -7.44 -20.24
CA TRP A 377 -27.40 -6.20 -19.45
C TRP A 377 -28.78 -5.77 -18.91
N VAL A 378 -29.85 -5.91 -19.70
CA VAL A 378 -31.23 -5.65 -19.24
C VAL A 378 -31.61 -6.62 -18.12
N VAL A 379 -31.39 -7.93 -18.30
CA VAL A 379 -31.70 -8.93 -17.26
C VAL A 379 -30.84 -8.72 -16.01
N SER A 380 -29.55 -8.44 -16.14
CA SER A 380 -28.69 -8.14 -15.00
C SER A 380 -29.13 -6.89 -14.24
N THR A 381 -29.59 -5.86 -14.94
CA THR A 381 -30.08 -4.62 -14.32
C THR A 381 -31.44 -4.84 -13.65
N GLY A 382 -32.33 -5.62 -14.28
CA GLY A 382 -33.61 -6.04 -13.71
C GLY A 382 -33.44 -6.85 -12.42
N VAL A 383 -32.47 -7.77 -12.36
CA VAL A 383 -32.14 -8.51 -11.13
C VAL A 383 -31.57 -7.58 -10.05
N ALA A 384 -30.69 -6.63 -10.41
CA ALA A 384 -30.22 -5.62 -9.46
C ALA A 384 -31.38 -4.81 -8.87
N ILE A 385 -32.31 -4.34 -9.71
CA ILE A 385 -33.52 -3.58 -9.30
C ILE A 385 -34.43 -4.45 -8.42
N ALA A 386 -34.69 -5.71 -8.79
CA ALA A 386 -35.52 -6.62 -8.00
C ALA A 386 -34.94 -6.86 -6.60
N CYS A 387 -33.61 -7.09 -6.49
CA CYS A 387 -32.94 -7.21 -5.20
C CYS A 387 -32.99 -5.90 -4.40
N CYS A 388 -32.85 -4.75 -5.06
CA CYS A 388 -32.97 -3.43 -4.44
C CYS A 388 -34.37 -3.19 -3.84
N VAL A 389 -35.43 -3.49 -4.60
CA VAL A 389 -36.83 -3.38 -4.16
C VAL A 389 -37.13 -4.36 -3.02
N ALA A 390 -36.60 -5.58 -3.08
CA ALA A 390 -36.74 -6.57 -2.01
C ALA A 390 -36.06 -6.12 -0.71
N VAL A 391 -34.85 -5.54 -0.78
CA VAL A 391 -34.16 -4.96 0.39
C VAL A 391 -34.92 -3.73 0.92
N TYR A 392 -35.47 -2.89 0.05
CA TYR A 392 -36.26 -1.73 0.45
C TYR A 392 -37.49 -2.14 1.28
N TYR A 393 -38.37 -2.99 0.74
CA TYR A 393 -39.57 -3.43 1.46
C TYR A 393 -39.25 -4.25 2.73
N LEU A 394 -38.17 -5.05 2.70
CA LEU A 394 -37.75 -5.79 3.89
C LEU A 394 -37.25 -4.84 5.00
N ALA A 395 -36.58 -3.74 4.64
CA ALA A 395 -36.11 -2.74 5.59
C ALA A 395 -37.26 -1.86 6.12
N GLU A 396 -38.17 -1.41 5.25
CA GLU A 396 -39.37 -0.65 5.64
C GLU A 396 -40.23 -1.45 6.64
N ASN A 397 -40.51 -2.72 6.34
CA ASN A 397 -41.27 -3.62 7.23
C ASN A 397 -40.47 -4.12 8.46
N ASN A 398 -39.16 -3.86 8.54
CA ASN A 398 -38.30 -4.36 9.62
C ASN A 398 -38.73 -3.80 10.98
N LEU A 399 -39.11 -2.52 11.06
CA LEU A 399 -39.47 -1.88 12.33
C LEU A 399 -40.74 -2.50 12.93
N GLU A 400 -41.80 -2.65 12.13
CA GLU A 400 -43.04 -3.32 12.54
C GLU A 400 -42.79 -4.80 12.90
N PHE A 401 -41.98 -5.50 12.10
CA PHE A 401 -41.63 -6.91 12.36
C PHE A 401 -40.92 -7.09 13.71
N LEU A 402 -40.03 -6.17 14.09
CA LEU A 402 -39.29 -6.19 15.36
C LEU A 402 -40.16 -5.82 16.56
N GLN A 403 -41.11 -4.89 16.40
CA GLN A 403 -42.12 -4.60 17.43
C GLN A 403 -43.05 -5.81 17.65
N SER A 404 -43.38 -6.55 16.58
CA SER A 404 -44.21 -7.77 16.63
C SER A 404 -43.47 -8.99 17.21
N HIS A 405 -42.20 -9.21 16.84
CA HIS A 405 -41.44 -10.41 17.20
C HIS A 405 -40.33 -10.14 18.24
N ARG A 406 -40.67 -10.26 19.52
CA ARG A 406 -39.74 -10.12 20.67
C ARG A 406 -38.63 -11.19 20.76
N ASN A 407 -38.42 -11.99 19.72
CA ASN A 407 -37.37 -13.01 19.67
C ASN A 407 -36.00 -12.37 19.40
N PRO A 408 -34.93 -12.67 20.17
CA PRO A 408 -33.64 -12.00 20.00
C PRO A 408 -32.97 -12.26 18.64
N GLY A 409 -33.34 -13.34 17.94
CA GLY A 409 -32.89 -13.62 16.57
C GLY A 409 -33.61 -12.82 15.48
N ALA A 410 -34.74 -12.16 15.76
CA ALA A 410 -35.52 -11.42 14.75
C ALA A 410 -34.70 -10.28 14.12
N VAL A 411 -33.88 -9.61 14.93
CA VAL A 411 -32.99 -8.49 14.52
C VAL A 411 -31.87 -8.89 13.55
N LEU A 412 -31.74 -10.19 13.24
CA LEU A 412 -30.78 -10.70 12.28
C LEU A 412 -31.37 -10.89 10.87
N LEU A 413 -32.70 -10.77 10.69
CA LEU A 413 -33.38 -11.06 9.42
C LEU A 413 -32.90 -10.16 8.27
N LEU A 414 -32.96 -8.84 8.44
CA LEU A 414 -32.51 -7.88 7.43
C LEU A 414 -31.01 -8.05 7.09
N PRO A 415 -30.07 -8.10 8.06
CA PRO A 415 -28.67 -8.46 7.83
C PRO A 415 -28.48 -9.77 7.06
N PHE A 416 -29.13 -10.85 7.49
CA PHE A 416 -29.02 -12.18 6.87
C PHE A 416 -29.46 -12.17 5.40
N MET A 417 -30.58 -11.51 5.09
CA MET A 417 -31.10 -11.42 3.73
C MET A 417 -30.22 -10.57 2.83
N VAL A 418 -29.67 -9.45 3.32
CA VAL A 418 -28.70 -8.63 2.58
C VAL A 418 -27.42 -9.41 2.29
N SER A 419 -26.85 -10.11 3.29
CA SER A 419 -25.67 -10.95 3.10
C SER A 419 -25.93 -12.13 2.15
N CYS A 420 -27.12 -12.73 2.20
CA CYS A 420 -27.54 -13.76 1.25
C CYS A 420 -27.58 -13.22 -0.20
N ILE A 421 -28.17 -12.04 -0.43
CA ILE A 421 -28.17 -11.35 -1.73
C ILE A 421 -26.75 -11.01 -2.19
N ASN A 422 -25.93 -10.43 -1.30
CA ASN A 422 -24.51 -10.11 -1.51
C ASN A 422 -23.68 -11.31 -1.95
N LEU A 423 -24.06 -12.54 -1.57
CA LEU A 423 -23.35 -13.78 -1.89
C LEU A 423 -23.97 -14.54 -3.08
N ALA A 424 -25.29 -14.51 -3.24
CA ALA A 424 -26.02 -15.25 -4.26
C ALA A 424 -25.99 -14.57 -5.64
N VAL A 425 -26.29 -13.27 -5.71
CA VAL A 425 -26.39 -12.55 -6.99
C VAL A 425 -25.05 -12.51 -7.76
N PRO A 426 -23.87 -12.36 -7.12
CA PRO A 426 -22.60 -12.51 -7.82
C PRO A 426 -22.36 -13.90 -8.43
N ARG A 427 -22.95 -14.96 -7.86
CA ARG A 427 -22.91 -16.31 -8.46
C ARG A 427 -23.86 -16.38 -9.66
N PHE A 428 -25.07 -15.82 -9.57
CA PHE A 428 -25.98 -15.69 -10.71
C PHE A 428 -25.33 -14.92 -11.88
N TYR A 429 -24.70 -13.77 -11.62
CA TYR A 429 -23.94 -13.01 -12.63
C TYR A 429 -22.78 -13.80 -13.25
N SER A 430 -22.22 -14.81 -12.57
CA SER A 430 -21.19 -15.68 -13.16
C SER A 430 -21.73 -16.72 -14.15
N VAL A 431 -23.05 -17.01 -14.13
CA VAL A 431 -23.70 -17.92 -15.10
C VAL A 431 -23.81 -17.28 -16.49
N PHE A 432 -23.92 -15.95 -16.58
CA PHE A 432 -23.98 -15.23 -17.87
C PHE A 432 -22.76 -15.47 -18.76
N LYS A 433 -21.62 -15.88 -18.19
CA LYS A 433 -20.42 -16.29 -18.95
C LYS A 433 -20.66 -17.47 -19.92
N LEU A 434 -21.74 -18.23 -19.71
CA LEU A 434 -22.17 -19.32 -20.60
C LEU A 434 -22.99 -18.81 -21.81
N VAL A 435 -23.44 -17.55 -21.80
CA VAL A 435 -24.33 -16.94 -22.80
C VAL A 435 -23.62 -15.78 -23.51
N GLU A 436 -22.99 -14.89 -22.74
CA GLU A 436 -22.21 -13.75 -23.25
C GLU A 436 -20.77 -14.16 -23.51
N HIS A 437 -20.52 -14.79 -24.66
CA HIS A 437 -19.16 -15.05 -25.10
C HIS A 437 -18.49 -13.76 -25.61
N TYR A 438 -17.84 -13.04 -24.70
CA TYR A 438 -16.90 -11.98 -25.06
C TYR A 438 -15.67 -12.58 -25.73
N ASP A 439 -15.25 -12.04 -26.88
CA ASP A 439 -13.99 -12.49 -27.49
C ASP A 439 -12.83 -12.26 -26.51
N VAL A 440 -12.75 -11.07 -25.91
CA VAL A 440 -11.64 -10.69 -25.02
C VAL A 440 -11.96 -11.12 -23.58
N PRO A 441 -11.22 -12.07 -22.98
CA PRO A 441 -11.53 -12.58 -21.63
C PRO A 441 -11.35 -11.52 -20.52
N ARG A 442 -10.64 -10.41 -20.81
CA ARG A 442 -10.59 -9.25 -19.90
C ARG A 442 -11.90 -8.46 -19.87
N GLN A 443 -12.62 -8.35 -21.00
CA GLN A 443 -13.91 -7.67 -21.07
C GLN A 443 -14.99 -8.46 -20.31
N GLU A 444 -15.01 -9.78 -20.45
CA GLU A 444 -15.85 -10.72 -19.67
C GLU A 444 -15.77 -10.43 -18.16
N VAL A 445 -14.54 -10.37 -17.63
CA VAL A 445 -14.28 -10.10 -16.20
C VAL A 445 -14.68 -8.68 -15.82
N TYR A 446 -14.37 -7.66 -16.64
CA TYR A 446 -14.77 -6.28 -16.34
C TYR A 446 -16.29 -6.08 -16.34
N VAL A 447 -17.03 -6.69 -17.26
CA VAL A 447 -18.50 -6.59 -17.33
C VAL A 447 -19.15 -7.22 -16.11
N VAL A 448 -18.74 -8.44 -15.73
CA VAL A 448 -19.20 -9.08 -14.48
C VAL A 448 -18.85 -8.22 -13.27
N LEU A 449 -17.65 -7.65 -13.22
CA LEU A 449 -17.21 -6.79 -12.11
C LEU A 449 -18.04 -5.50 -12.00
N ILE A 450 -18.33 -4.82 -13.12
CA ILE A 450 -19.15 -3.60 -13.13
C ILE A 450 -20.59 -3.89 -12.66
N ARG A 451 -21.20 -5.00 -13.10
CA ARG A 451 -22.53 -5.43 -12.63
C ARG A 451 -22.57 -5.69 -11.12
N ASN A 452 -21.52 -6.30 -10.58
CA ASN A 452 -21.38 -6.51 -9.13
C ASN A 452 -21.14 -5.19 -8.36
N ILE A 453 -20.34 -4.27 -8.91
CA ILE A 453 -20.11 -2.95 -8.31
C ILE A 453 -21.41 -2.15 -8.24
N PHE A 454 -22.18 -2.11 -9.34
CA PHE A 454 -23.48 -1.44 -9.40
C PHE A 454 -24.43 -1.98 -8.34
N LEU A 455 -24.63 -3.32 -8.29
CA LEU A 455 -25.45 -3.98 -7.28
C LEU A 455 -25.08 -3.56 -5.85
N LYS A 456 -23.79 -3.63 -5.49
CA LYS A 456 -23.35 -3.31 -4.12
C LYS A 456 -23.50 -1.84 -3.76
N ILE A 457 -23.29 -0.92 -4.71
CA ILE A 457 -23.53 0.52 -4.50
C ILE A 457 -25.02 0.78 -4.29
N SER A 458 -25.90 0.17 -5.10
CA SER A 458 -27.36 0.33 -4.96
C SER A 458 -27.88 -0.21 -3.63
N ILE A 459 -27.39 -1.37 -3.18
CA ILE A 459 -27.74 -1.94 -1.86
C ILE A 459 -27.31 -1.00 -0.72
N ILE A 460 -26.07 -0.48 -0.73
CA ILE A 460 -25.63 0.51 0.27
C ILE A 460 -26.49 1.77 0.20
N GLY A 461 -26.79 2.28 -1.00
CA GLY A 461 -27.62 3.48 -1.18
C GLY A 461 -29.02 3.35 -0.58
N ILE A 462 -29.64 2.18 -0.69
CA ILE A 462 -30.98 1.90 -0.15
C ILE A 462 -30.93 1.69 1.37
N LEU A 463 -29.93 1.00 1.90
CA LEU A 463 -29.72 0.91 3.35
C LEU A 463 -29.48 2.29 3.96
N CYS A 464 -28.65 3.13 3.33
CA CYS A 464 -28.47 4.52 3.73
C CYS A 464 -29.74 5.37 3.58
N TYR A 465 -30.61 5.11 2.60
CA TYR A 465 -31.92 5.77 2.52
C TYR A 465 -32.80 5.39 3.73
N TYR A 466 -32.94 4.09 4.02
CA TYR A 466 -33.70 3.58 5.17
C TYR A 466 -33.15 4.12 6.51
N TRP A 467 -31.85 4.04 6.75
CA TRP A 467 -31.21 4.57 7.95
C TRP A 467 -31.47 6.07 8.15
N LEU A 468 -31.35 6.88 7.09
CA LEU A 468 -31.37 8.34 7.20
C LEU A 468 -32.76 8.98 7.01
N ASN A 469 -33.75 8.27 6.47
CA ASN A 469 -35.09 8.80 6.20
C ASN A 469 -36.22 8.00 6.88
N ILE A 470 -36.01 6.73 7.23
CA ILE A 470 -36.99 5.92 7.96
C ILE A 470 -36.57 5.86 9.43
N VAL A 471 -35.44 5.21 9.74
CA VAL A 471 -34.98 5.01 11.14
C VAL A 471 -34.76 6.34 11.87
N ALA A 472 -34.04 7.29 11.25
CA ALA A 472 -33.76 8.60 11.84
C ALA A 472 -34.98 9.54 11.98
N LEU A 473 -36.10 9.27 11.29
CA LEU A 473 -37.32 10.07 11.37
C LEU A 473 -38.46 9.40 12.14
N ALA A 474 -38.37 8.10 12.43
CA ALA A 474 -39.37 7.34 13.19
C ALA A 474 -39.55 7.80 14.65
N GLY A 475 -38.58 8.56 15.20
CA GLY A 475 -38.64 9.07 16.58
C GLY A 475 -38.30 8.05 17.67
N GLU A 476 -37.76 6.89 17.29
CA GLU A 476 -37.31 5.83 18.20
C GLU A 476 -36.22 6.32 19.18
N GLN A 477 -36.17 5.71 20.37
CA GLN A 477 -35.16 6.04 21.38
C GLN A 477 -33.75 5.68 20.87
N CYS A 478 -32.89 6.69 20.75
CA CYS A 478 -31.49 6.55 20.34
C CYS A 478 -31.29 5.92 18.94
N TRP A 479 -31.95 6.48 17.92
CA TRP A 479 -31.85 6.05 16.52
C TRP A 479 -30.39 5.93 16.02
N GLU A 480 -29.46 6.76 16.49
CA GLU A 480 -28.03 6.67 16.17
C GLU A 480 -27.39 5.35 16.66
N THR A 481 -27.78 4.88 17.85
CA THR A 481 -27.34 3.59 18.39
C THR A 481 -27.96 2.43 17.61
N LEU A 482 -29.22 2.54 17.19
CA LEU A 482 -29.91 1.52 16.41
C LEU A 482 -29.23 1.30 15.04
N ILE A 483 -28.88 2.37 14.32
CA ILE A 483 -28.07 2.30 13.08
C ILE A 483 -26.70 1.67 13.37
N GLY A 484 -26.04 2.04 14.47
CA GLY A 484 -24.77 1.45 14.90
C GLY A 484 -24.86 -0.07 15.09
N GLN A 485 -25.95 -0.56 15.70
CA GLN A 485 -26.21 -1.99 15.87
C GLN A 485 -26.51 -2.70 14.55
N GLU A 486 -27.32 -2.12 13.66
CA GLU A 486 -27.62 -2.72 12.35
C GLU A 486 -26.39 -2.83 11.46
N ILE A 487 -25.55 -1.79 11.39
CA ILE A 487 -24.29 -1.84 10.63
C ILE A 487 -23.34 -2.89 11.21
N TYR A 488 -23.28 -3.04 12.55
CA TYR A 488 -22.51 -4.11 13.19
C TYR A 488 -23.02 -5.51 12.82
N ARG A 489 -24.34 -5.75 12.94
CA ARG A 489 -24.96 -7.04 12.57
C ARG A 489 -24.70 -7.39 11.11
N LEU A 490 -24.82 -6.41 10.20
CA LEU A 490 -24.55 -6.58 8.78
C LEU A 490 -23.09 -6.95 8.52
N LEU A 491 -22.14 -6.18 9.07
CA LEU A 491 -20.70 -6.46 8.95
C LEU A 491 -20.33 -7.86 9.49
N LEU A 492 -20.94 -8.27 10.60
CA LEU A 492 -20.75 -9.58 11.20
C LEU A 492 -21.38 -10.70 10.37
N MET A 493 -22.57 -10.50 9.82
CA MET A 493 -23.22 -11.49 8.93
C MET A 493 -22.48 -11.65 7.61
N ASP A 494 -22.04 -10.57 6.96
CA ASP A 494 -21.22 -10.68 5.74
C ASP A 494 -19.89 -11.39 6.00
N PHE A 495 -19.29 -11.19 7.18
CA PHE A 495 -18.12 -11.96 7.63
C PHE A 495 -18.44 -13.44 7.80
N VAL A 496 -19.53 -13.80 8.50
CA VAL A 496 -19.99 -15.20 8.64
C VAL A 496 -20.26 -15.83 7.28
N PHE A 497 -20.98 -15.16 6.38
CA PHE A 497 -21.26 -15.66 5.03
C PHE A 497 -19.99 -15.81 4.17
N SER A 498 -19.01 -14.90 4.26
CA SER A 498 -17.73 -15.03 3.54
C SER A 498 -16.84 -16.14 4.13
N LEU A 499 -16.91 -16.40 5.45
CA LEU A 499 -16.34 -17.62 6.06
C LEU A 499 -17.04 -18.88 5.54
N THR A 500 -18.38 -18.92 5.50
CA THR A 500 -19.15 -20.07 4.99
C THR A 500 -18.89 -20.35 3.51
N ASP A 501 -18.76 -19.31 2.67
CA ASP A 501 -18.32 -19.48 1.28
C ASP A 501 -16.91 -20.05 1.20
N SER A 502 -15.99 -19.59 2.05
CA SER A 502 -14.59 -20.06 2.06
C SER A 502 -14.42 -21.50 2.57
N PHE A 503 -15.17 -21.90 3.61
CA PHE A 503 -15.04 -23.20 4.26
C PHE A 503 -15.94 -24.28 3.66
N LEU A 504 -17.15 -23.93 3.22
CA LEU A 504 -18.10 -24.88 2.62
C LEU A 504 -18.19 -24.70 1.11
N GLY A 505 -18.41 -23.48 0.62
CA GLY A 505 -18.60 -23.21 -0.82
C GLY A 505 -17.40 -23.63 -1.68
N GLU A 506 -16.22 -23.08 -1.40
CA GLU A 506 -14.97 -23.34 -2.13
C GLU A 506 -14.50 -24.81 -1.94
N PHE A 507 -14.71 -25.40 -0.76
CA PHE A 507 -14.28 -26.77 -0.42
C PHE A 507 -15.20 -27.87 -1.00
N LEU A 508 -16.52 -27.76 -0.81
CA LEU A 508 -17.50 -28.73 -1.35
C LEU A 508 -17.42 -28.75 -2.89
N ARG A 509 -17.23 -27.59 -3.53
CA ARG A 509 -17.07 -27.52 -4.99
C ARG A 509 -15.84 -28.28 -5.48
N ARG A 510 -14.73 -28.26 -4.72
CA ARG A 510 -13.55 -29.09 -5.03
C ARG A 510 -13.84 -30.58 -4.87
N ILE A 511 -14.55 -31.00 -3.83
CA ILE A 511 -14.96 -32.41 -3.65
C ILE A 511 -15.84 -32.86 -4.83
N VAL A 512 -16.86 -32.07 -5.19
CA VAL A 512 -17.77 -32.36 -6.32
C VAL A 512 -17.03 -32.45 -7.66
N GLY A 513 -16.12 -31.50 -7.94
CA GLY A 513 -15.28 -31.54 -9.15
C GLY A 513 -14.25 -32.68 -9.19
N THR A 514 -13.92 -33.27 -8.03
CA THR A 514 -12.99 -34.42 -7.94
C THR A 514 -13.70 -35.77 -8.03
N HIS A 515 -14.91 -35.89 -7.45
CA HIS A 515 -15.63 -37.17 -7.34
C HIS A 515 -16.80 -37.36 -8.30
N PHE A 516 -17.49 -36.29 -8.73
CA PHE A 516 -18.76 -36.41 -9.45
C PHE A 516 -18.71 -35.88 -10.89
N ILE A 517 -18.05 -34.75 -11.14
CA ILE A 517 -18.06 -34.11 -12.47
C ILE A 517 -16.66 -33.58 -12.82
N THR A 518 -15.86 -34.38 -13.53
CA THR A 518 -14.49 -34.03 -13.95
C THR A 518 -14.42 -32.88 -14.97
N SER A 519 -15.54 -32.56 -15.64
CA SER A 519 -15.66 -31.38 -16.51
C SER A 519 -15.92 -30.08 -15.75
N LEU A 520 -16.19 -30.15 -14.44
CA LEU A 520 -16.39 -29.00 -13.57
C LEU A 520 -15.01 -28.44 -13.17
N SER A 521 -14.37 -27.81 -14.16
CA SER A 521 -13.00 -27.29 -14.13
C SER A 521 -12.64 -26.68 -12.78
N LEU A 522 -11.48 -27.08 -12.25
CA LEU A 522 -10.98 -26.56 -10.98
C LEU A 522 -10.95 -25.03 -11.02
N GLN A 523 -11.49 -24.42 -9.96
CA GLN A 523 -11.84 -23.01 -10.00
C GLN A 523 -10.59 -22.12 -9.92
N GLU A 524 -10.53 -21.12 -10.80
CA GLU A 524 -9.57 -20.00 -10.70
C GLU A 524 -10.03 -19.02 -9.60
N PHE A 525 -9.10 -18.48 -8.82
CA PHE A 525 -9.41 -17.55 -7.74
C PHE A 525 -9.93 -16.21 -8.30
N ASP A 526 -11.23 -15.93 -8.12
CA ASP A 526 -11.87 -14.68 -8.54
C ASP A 526 -11.46 -13.53 -7.61
N ILE A 527 -10.31 -12.94 -7.92
CA ILE A 527 -9.75 -11.76 -7.25
C ILE A 527 -10.76 -10.62 -7.21
N ALA A 528 -11.53 -10.42 -8.29
CA ALA A 528 -12.36 -9.24 -8.48
C ALA A 528 -13.57 -9.23 -7.52
N ARG A 529 -14.24 -10.38 -7.36
CA ARG A 529 -15.28 -10.52 -6.34
C ARG A 529 -14.71 -10.38 -4.92
N ASN A 530 -13.63 -11.12 -4.62
CA ASN A 530 -13.03 -11.13 -3.28
C ASN A 530 -12.57 -9.73 -2.83
N VAL A 531 -12.02 -8.91 -3.74
CA VAL A 531 -11.71 -7.49 -3.45
C VAL A 531 -12.98 -6.67 -3.23
N LEU A 532 -14.04 -6.88 -4.00
CA LEU A 532 -15.29 -6.12 -3.87
C LEU A 532 -16.06 -6.46 -2.57
N GLU A 533 -15.86 -7.63 -1.98
CA GLU A 533 -16.28 -7.93 -0.60
C GLU A 533 -15.50 -7.08 0.42
N LEU A 534 -14.17 -6.99 0.29
CA LEU A 534 -13.34 -6.14 1.16
C LEU A 534 -13.68 -4.63 1.04
N ILE A 535 -13.93 -4.13 -0.18
CA ILE A 535 -14.34 -2.73 -0.41
C ILE A 535 -15.71 -2.46 0.22
N TYR A 536 -16.68 -3.38 0.04
CA TYR A 536 -18.01 -3.25 0.63
C TYR A 536 -17.95 -3.17 2.16
N ALA A 537 -17.25 -4.12 2.80
CA ALA A 537 -17.05 -4.12 4.25
C ALA A 537 -16.35 -2.84 4.73
N GLN A 538 -15.34 -2.35 4.02
CA GLN A 538 -14.68 -1.08 4.36
C GLN A 538 -15.62 0.14 4.25
N THR A 539 -16.54 0.12 3.29
CA THR A 539 -17.55 1.18 3.12
C THR A 539 -18.50 1.22 4.31
N LEU A 540 -19.04 0.06 4.73
CA LEU A 540 -19.86 -0.07 5.93
C LEU A 540 -19.11 0.39 7.18
N VAL A 541 -17.83 0.02 7.32
CA VAL A 541 -17.00 0.42 8.48
C VAL A 541 -16.81 1.93 8.55
N TRP A 542 -16.58 2.62 7.42
CA TRP A 542 -16.46 4.07 7.42
C TRP A 542 -17.77 4.81 7.72
N ILE A 543 -18.91 4.32 7.20
CA ILE A 543 -20.25 4.86 7.57
C ILE A 543 -20.51 4.63 9.06
N GLY A 544 -20.32 3.39 9.51
CA GLY A 544 -20.57 2.96 10.88
C GLY A 544 -19.62 3.56 11.91
N THR A 545 -18.44 4.05 11.55
CA THR A 545 -17.49 4.68 12.50
C THR A 545 -18.09 5.90 13.21
N PHE A 546 -19.07 6.59 12.61
CA PHE A 546 -19.79 7.70 13.27
C PHE A 546 -20.81 7.24 14.32
N PHE A 547 -21.42 6.07 14.13
CA PHE A 547 -22.45 5.49 15.01
C PHE A 547 -21.88 4.46 16.01
N CYS A 548 -20.73 3.89 15.68
CA CYS A 548 -20.04 2.83 16.40
C CYS A 548 -18.51 3.04 16.31
N PRO A 549 -17.89 3.89 17.15
CA PRO A 549 -16.46 4.25 17.06
C PRO A 549 -15.47 3.07 17.19
N LEU A 550 -15.93 1.94 17.72
CA LEU A 550 -15.17 0.69 17.87
C LEU A 550 -15.18 -0.18 16.59
N LEU A 551 -15.98 0.16 15.56
CA LEU A 551 -16.13 -0.66 14.35
C LEU A 551 -14.81 -0.92 13.58
N PRO A 552 -13.82 0.00 13.52
CA PRO A 552 -12.51 -0.29 12.96
C PRO A 552 -11.71 -1.38 13.71
N PHE A 553 -11.93 -1.58 15.02
CA PHE A 553 -11.32 -2.67 15.79
C PHE A 553 -11.91 -4.03 15.39
N ILE A 554 -13.23 -4.08 15.26
CA ILE A 554 -13.96 -5.27 14.78
C ILE A 554 -13.48 -5.62 13.37
N GLN A 555 -13.37 -4.63 12.49
CA GLN A 555 -12.84 -4.81 11.13
C GLN A 555 -11.36 -5.24 11.10
N MET A 556 -10.52 -4.78 12.04
CA MET A 556 -9.15 -5.27 12.17
C MET A 556 -9.13 -6.78 12.47
N ILE A 557 -10.03 -7.27 13.33
CA ILE A 557 -10.15 -8.69 13.67
C ILE A 557 -10.68 -9.50 12.48
N THR A 558 -11.76 -9.07 11.80
CA THR A 558 -12.31 -9.79 10.64
C THR A 558 -11.29 -9.87 9.51
N LEU A 559 -10.59 -8.78 9.16
CA LEU A 559 -9.55 -8.77 8.12
C LEU A 559 -8.35 -9.67 8.48
N PHE A 560 -7.98 -9.75 9.77
CA PHE A 560 -6.93 -10.65 10.25
C PHE A 560 -7.33 -12.12 10.08
N ILE A 561 -8.56 -12.50 10.48
CA ILE A 561 -9.07 -13.87 10.31
C ILE A 561 -9.21 -14.20 8.82
N MET A 562 -9.80 -13.31 8.01
CA MET A 562 -9.97 -13.50 6.57
C MET A 562 -8.64 -13.68 5.83
N PHE A 563 -7.55 -13.05 6.29
CA PHE A 563 -6.21 -13.32 5.74
C PHE A 563 -5.83 -14.80 5.85
N TYR A 564 -5.97 -15.39 7.03
CA TYR A 564 -5.65 -16.81 7.23
C TYR A 564 -6.62 -17.72 6.49
N VAL A 565 -7.92 -17.45 6.57
CA VAL A 565 -8.96 -18.29 5.94
C VAL A 565 -8.82 -18.31 4.42
N LYS A 566 -8.71 -17.15 3.75
CA LYS A 566 -8.50 -17.11 2.30
C LYS A 566 -7.10 -17.57 1.89
N ASN A 567 -6.06 -17.47 2.74
CA ASN A 567 -4.76 -18.10 2.47
C ASN A 567 -4.83 -19.64 2.53
N ILE A 568 -5.53 -20.21 3.53
CA ILE A 568 -5.73 -21.65 3.65
C ILE A 568 -6.56 -22.17 2.48
N SER A 569 -7.69 -21.51 2.16
CA SER A 569 -8.52 -21.90 1.02
C SER A 569 -7.77 -21.77 -0.29
N LEU A 570 -6.99 -20.70 -0.53
CA LEU A 570 -6.13 -20.59 -1.72
C LEU A 570 -5.16 -21.77 -1.84
N MET A 571 -4.47 -22.13 -0.75
CA MET A 571 -3.45 -23.19 -0.75
C MET A 571 -4.03 -24.60 -0.90
N MET A 572 -5.31 -24.80 -0.58
CA MET A 572 -5.99 -26.11 -0.62
C MET A 572 -6.95 -26.27 -1.80
N ASN A 573 -7.80 -25.28 -2.07
CA ASN A 573 -8.99 -25.42 -2.91
C ASN A 573 -8.80 -24.93 -4.35
N PHE A 574 -7.91 -23.96 -4.57
CA PHE A 574 -7.75 -23.29 -5.86
C PHE A 574 -6.54 -23.82 -6.65
N GLN A 575 -6.63 -23.78 -7.97
CA GLN A 575 -5.46 -23.93 -8.84
C GLN A 575 -4.84 -22.57 -9.18
N PRO A 576 -3.53 -22.52 -9.52
CA PRO A 576 -2.92 -21.33 -10.11
C PRO A 576 -3.68 -20.92 -11.39
N PRO A 577 -4.00 -19.63 -11.58
CA PRO A 577 -4.81 -19.17 -12.70
C PRO A 577 -4.13 -19.49 -14.05
N SER A 578 -4.87 -20.14 -14.95
CA SER A 578 -4.41 -20.62 -16.26
C SER A 578 -4.27 -19.49 -17.29
N LYS A 579 -5.07 -18.44 -17.10
CA LYS A 579 -4.96 -17.13 -17.74
C LYS A 579 -4.21 -16.20 -16.78
N ALA A 580 -2.98 -15.83 -17.11
CA ALA A 580 -2.37 -14.70 -16.41
C ALA A 580 -3.13 -13.41 -16.71
N TRP A 581 -2.99 -12.46 -15.78
CA TRP A 581 -3.55 -11.12 -15.88
C TRP A 581 -2.46 -10.15 -15.44
N ARG A 582 -2.37 -9.00 -16.13
CA ARG A 582 -1.37 -7.95 -15.88
C ARG A 582 -1.54 -7.29 -14.50
N ALA A 583 -1.06 -7.99 -13.46
CA ALA A 583 -1.35 -7.75 -12.06
C ALA A 583 -0.98 -6.34 -11.55
N SER A 584 0.08 -5.76 -12.11
CA SER A 584 0.54 -4.39 -11.79
C SER A 584 -0.62 -3.38 -11.77
N GLN A 585 -1.52 -3.41 -12.74
CA GLN A 585 -2.61 -2.42 -12.83
C GLN A 585 -3.77 -2.66 -11.85
N MET A 586 -3.92 -3.88 -11.34
CA MET A 586 -5.05 -4.26 -10.48
C MET A 586 -5.05 -3.53 -9.13
N MET A 587 -3.89 -3.38 -8.49
CA MET A 587 -3.78 -2.65 -7.21
C MET A 587 -4.22 -1.18 -7.34
N THR A 588 -3.88 -0.54 -8.47
CA THR A 588 -4.32 0.84 -8.77
C THR A 588 -5.83 0.90 -8.95
N PHE A 589 -6.41 -0.08 -9.64
CA PHE A 589 -7.86 -0.18 -9.86
C PHE A 589 -8.65 -0.45 -8.56
N PHE A 590 -8.14 -1.31 -7.67
CA PHE A 590 -8.78 -1.57 -6.37
C PHE A 590 -8.84 -0.32 -5.49
N ILE A 591 -7.76 0.47 -5.45
CA ILE A 591 -7.71 1.72 -4.69
C ILE A 591 -8.56 2.81 -5.36
N PHE A 592 -8.65 2.83 -6.69
CA PHE A 592 -9.59 3.69 -7.43
C PHE A 592 -11.06 3.38 -7.06
N LEU A 593 -11.45 2.10 -7.03
CA LEU A 593 -12.80 1.68 -6.60
C LEU A 593 -13.07 1.99 -5.10
N LEU A 594 -12.06 1.87 -4.25
CA LEU A 594 -12.18 2.22 -2.84
C LEU A 594 -12.33 3.74 -2.65
N PHE A 595 -11.74 4.56 -3.52
CA PHE A 595 -11.84 6.02 -3.45
C PHE A 595 -13.12 6.58 -4.07
N PHE A 596 -13.40 6.28 -5.35
CA PHE A 596 -14.44 6.97 -6.11
C PHE A 596 -15.86 6.62 -5.63
N PRO A 597 -16.41 5.40 -5.85
CA PRO A 597 -17.77 5.07 -5.41
C PRO A 597 -17.89 4.87 -3.89
N SER A 598 -16.89 4.28 -3.23
CA SER A 598 -16.96 3.95 -1.81
C SER A 598 -16.72 5.18 -0.94
N PHE A 599 -15.49 5.70 -0.85
CA PHE A 599 -15.16 6.79 0.08
C PHE A 599 -15.96 8.08 -0.17
N THR A 600 -16.17 8.48 -1.43
CA THR A 600 -17.01 9.65 -1.76
C THR A 600 -18.47 9.45 -1.35
N GLY A 601 -18.99 8.22 -1.46
CA GLY A 601 -20.32 7.86 -0.96
C GLY A 601 -20.44 8.08 0.55
N VAL A 602 -19.43 7.65 1.32
CA VAL A 602 -19.42 7.84 2.78
C VAL A 602 -19.33 9.31 3.18
N LEU A 603 -18.51 10.11 2.48
CA LEU A 603 -18.47 11.55 2.70
C LEU A 603 -19.84 12.20 2.46
N CYS A 604 -20.59 11.75 1.45
CA CYS A 604 -21.94 12.22 1.18
C CYS A 604 -22.91 11.84 2.32
N THR A 605 -22.93 10.57 2.75
CA THR A 605 -23.81 10.12 3.84
C THR A 605 -23.52 10.81 5.17
N LEU A 606 -22.25 11.03 5.52
CA LEU A 606 -21.86 11.71 6.75
C LEU A 606 -22.03 13.24 6.68
N ALA A 607 -22.00 13.83 5.49
CA ALA A 607 -22.44 15.21 5.30
C ALA A 607 -23.96 15.35 5.51
N ILE A 608 -24.76 14.39 5.04
CA ILE A 608 -26.22 14.38 5.26
C ILE A 608 -26.54 14.23 6.75
N THR A 609 -25.89 13.31 7.49
CA THR A 609 -26.14 13.17 8.94
C THR A 609 -25.81 14.45 9.70
N ILE A 610 -24.60 14.99 9.52
CA ILE A 610 -24.08 16.10 10.35
C ILE A 610 -24.82 17.43 10.10
N TRP A 611 -25.27 17.68 8.86
CA TRP A 611 -25.93 18.95 8.48
C TRP A 611 -27.45 18.91 8.40
N ARG A 612 -28.10 17.75 8.20
CA ARG A 612 -29.57 17.66 8.05
C ARG A 612 -30.30 16.96 9.19
N LEU A 613 -29.67 16.01 9.88
CA LEU A 613 -30.35 15.24 10.92
C LEU A 613 -30.22 15.89 12.29
N LYS A 614 -31.31 15.80 13.06
CA LYS A 614 -31.38 16.23 14.46
C LYS A 614 -30.94 15.06 15.36
N PRO A 615 -30.00 15.26 16.30
CA PRO A 615 -29.60 14.21 17.23
C PRO A 615 -30.75 13.84 18.19
N SER A 616 -30.69 12.63 18.75
CA SER A 616 -31.62 12.17 19.80
C SER A 616 -31.64 13.10 21.02
N ALA A 617 -32.77 13.18 21.71
CA ALA A 617 -32.96 14.09 22.85
C ALA A 617 -32.21 13.63 24.12
N ASP A 618 -32.10 12.32 24.33
CA ASP A 618 -31.76 11.76 25.65
C ASP A 618 -30.32 11.22 25.76
N CYS A 619 -29.70 10.86 24.62
CA CYS A 619 -28.50 10.01 24.58
C CYS A 619 -27.42 10.49 23.58
N GLY A 620 -26.19 10.07 23.84
CA GLY A 620 -25.01 10.48 23.08
C GLY A 620 -24.56 11.92 23.34
N PRO A 621 -23.42 12.34 22.74
CA PRO A 621 -22.76 13.59 23.07
C PRO A 621 -23.56 14.82 22.64
N PHE A 622 -24.22 14.78 21.48
CA PHE A 622 -24.92 15.94 20.90
C PHE A 622 -26.36 16.11 21.38
N ARG A 623 -26.80 15.35 22.40
CA ARG A 623 -28.16 15.40 22.93
C ARG A 623 -28.60 16.82 23.30
N GLY A 624 -29.84 17.17 22.95
CA GLY A 624 -30.41 18.50 23.16
C GLY A 624 -29.99 19.58 22.16
N LEU A 625 -29.08 19.31 21.20
CA LEU A 625 -28.77 20.24 20.11
C LEU A 625 -29.77 20.11 18.95
N PRO A 626 -30.00 21.18 18.15
CA PRO A 626 -30.90 21.11 16.99
C PRO A 626 -30.29 20.31 15.82
N PHE A 627 -28.97 20.35 15.67
CA PHE A 627 -28.20 19.64 14.63
C PHE A 627 -26.79 19.36 15.17
N PHE A 628 -26.14 18.29 14.71
CA PHE A 628 -24.77 17.93 15.10
C PHE A 628 -23.77 19.07 14.90
N ILE A 629 -23.87 19.77 13.77
CA ILE A 629 -23.01 20.92 13.40
C ILE A 629 -23.12 22.10 14.39
N HIS A 630 -24.20 22.19 15.19
CA HIS A 630 -24.40 23.29 16.14
C HIS A 630 -23.39 23.28 17.31
N SER A 631 -22.76 22.14 17.59
CA SER A 631 -21.61 22.07 18.49
C SER A 631 -20.45 22.98 18.02
N ILE A 632 -20.21 23.06 16.70
CA ILE A 632 -19.20 23.95 16.11
C ILE A 632 -19.65 25.41 16.18
N TYR A 633 -20.94 25.71 15.96
CA TYR A 633 -21.47 27.07 16.09
C TYR A 633 -21.36 27.61 17.53
N SER A 634 -21.67 26.79 18.54
CA SER A 634 -21.49 27.15 19.95
C SER A 634 -20.01 27.38 20.31
N TRP A 635 -19.11 26.56 19.76
CA TRP A 635 -17.67 26.72 19.93
C TRP A 635 -17.11 27.98 19.26
N ILE A 636 -17.56 28.33 18.03
CA ILE A 636 -17.05 29.51 17.32
C ILE A 636 -17.54 30.83 17.96
N ASP A 637 -18.75 30.86 18.53
CA ASP A 637 -19.21 31.96 19.39
C ASP A 637 -18.39 32.07 20.68
N THR A 638 -18.10 30.93 21.33
CA THR A 638 -17.22 30.88 22.52
C THR A 638 -15.81 31.40 22.22
N LEU A 639 -15.27 31.15 21.02
CA LEU A 639 -14.00 31.73 20.55
C LEU A 639 -14.11 33.21 20.21
N SER A 640 -15.25 33.68 19.69
CA SER A 640 -15.49 35.11 19.37
C SER A 640 -15.34 36.02 20.59
N LYS A 641 -15.69 35.52 21.78
CA LYS A 641 -15.55 36.21 23.07
C LYS A 641 -14.10 36.32 23.57
N ARG A 642 -13.11 35.78 22.84
CA ARG A 642 -11.70 35.71 23.25
C ARG A 642 -10.81 36.33 22.16
N PRO A 643 -10.21 37.52 22.36
CA PRO A 643 -9.58 38.30 21.27
C PRO A 643 -8.46 37.56 20.53
N SER A 644 -7.72 36.69 21.23
CA SER A 644 -6.65 35.85 20.66
C SER A 644 -7.11 34.85 19.58
N TYR A 645 -8.42 34.58 19.46
CA TYR A 645 -8.97 33.59 18.53
C TYR A 645 -9.88 34.19 17.45
N LEU A 646 -10.04 35.52 17.40
CA LEU A 646 -10.86 36.21 16.39
C LEU A 646 -10.45 35.87 14.94
N TRP A 647 -9.16 35.59 14.69
CA TRP A 647 -8.66 35.08 13.41
C TRP A 647 -9.35 33.76 12.98
N VAL A 648 -9.60 32.84 13.91
CA VAL A 648 -10.26 31.56 13.63
C VAL A 648 -11.73 31.78 13.29
N VAL A 649 -12.39 32.70 14.02
CA VAL A 649 -13.77 33.12 13.77
C VAL A 649 -13.92 33.80 12.41
N TRP A 650 -12.97 34.68 12.06
CA TRP A 650 -12.92 35.35 10.76
C TRP A 650 -12.75 34.36 9.60
N ILE A 651 -11.88 33.37 9.72
CA ILE A 651 -11.76 32.28 8.74
C ILE A 651 -13.07 31.49 8.65
N TYR A 652 -13.68 31.13 9.78
CA TYR A 652 -14.90 30.35 9.77
C TYR A 652 -16.04 31.08 9.05
N GLN A 653 -16.27 32.36 9.37
CA GLN A 653 -17.35 33.16 8.80
C GLN A 653 -17.11 33.49 7.32
N ASN A 654 -15.93 33.99 6.96
CA ASN A 654 -15.67 34.52 5.61
C ASN A 654 -15.20 33.46 4.60
N LEU A 655 -14.57 32.37 5.07
CA LEU A 655 -14.05 31.30 4.22
C LEU A 655 -14.98 30.08 4.24
N ILE A 656 -15.31 29.55 5.42
CA ILE A 656 -16.02 28.26 5.55
C ILE A 656 -17.54 28.43 5.47
N GLY A 657 -18.10 29.56 5.92
CA GLY A 657 -19.51 29.91 5.76
C GLY A 657 -19.87 30.45 4.37
N SER A 658 -18.88 30.79 3.53
CA SER A 658 -19.10 31.46 2.25
C SER A 658 -19.27 30.48 1.10
N VAL A 659 -20.46 30.46 0.50
CA VAL A 659 -20.75 29.70 -0.74
C VAL A 659 -19.80 30.11 -1.88
N HIS A 660 -19.40 31.39 -1.92
CA HIS A 660 -18.47 31.89 -2.93
C HIS A 660 -17.05 31.30 -2.78
N PHE A 661 -16.59 30.99 -1.57
CA PHE A 661 -15.30 30.34 -1.38
C PHE A 661 -15.30 28.93 -1.97
N PHE A 662 -16.35 28.13 -1.72
CA PHE A 662 -16.48 26.80 -2.33
C PHE A 662 -16.60 26.89 -3.85
N PHE A 663 -17.35 27.85 -4.39
CA PHE A 663 -17.43 28.08 -5.83
C PHE A 663 -16.04 28.39 -6.43
N ILE A 664 -15.31 29.35 -5.87
CA ILE A 664 -13.95 29.71 -6.32
C ILE A 664 -13.00 28.51 -6.19
N LEU A 665 -13.08 27.74 -5.09
CA LEU A 665 -12.27 26.54 -4.89
C LEU A 665 -12.57 25.47 -5.95
N THR A 666 -13.84 25.21 -6.27
CA THR A 666 -14.21 24.27 -7.34
C THR A 666 -13.77 24.74 -8.71
N LEU A 667 -13.84 26.05 -9.00
CA LEU A 667 -13.32 26.64 -10.24
C LEU A 667 -11.81 26.46 -10.35
N ILE A 668 -11.06 26.72 -9.27
CA ILE A 668 -9.60 26.50 -9.21
C ILE A 668 -9.27 25.01 -9.42
N VAL A 669 -9.99 24.09 -8.77
CA VAL A 669 -9.80 22.64 -8.95
C VAL A 669 -10.11 22.20 -10.38
N LEU A 670 -11.17 22.74 -11.00
CA LEU A 670 -11.54 22.46 -12.39
C LEU A 670 -10.48 22.98 -13.38
N ILE A 671 -9.97 24.20 -13.17
CA ILE A 671 -8.85 24.76 -13.94
C ILE A 671 -7.59 23.90 -13.79
N ILE A 672 -7.23 23.51 -12.56
CA ILE A 672 -6.08 22.63 -12.30
C ILE A 672 -6.26 21.26 -12.97
N THR A 673 -7.47 20.69 -12.94
CA THR A 673 -7.78 19.40 -13.59
C THR A 673 -7.69 19.51 -15.11
N TYR A 674 -8.21 20.59 -15.69
CA TYR A 674 -8.09 20.88 -17.13
C TYR A 674 -6.63 21.08 -17.56
N LEU A 675 -5.85 21.87 -16.80
CA LEU A 675 -4.42 22.04 -17.06
C LEU A 675 -3.66 20.72 -16.92
N TYR A 676 -3.98 19.88 -15.92
CA TYR A 676 -3.34 18.57 -15.75
C TYR A 676 -3.71 17.60 -16.88
N TRP A 677 -4.95 17.65 -17.38
CA TRP A 677 -5.39 16.90 -18.57
C TRP A 677 -4.60 17.32 -19.81
N GLN A 678 -4.52 18.63 -20.09
CA GLN A 678 -3.75 19.18 -21.20
C GLN A 678 -2.25 18.82 -21.11
N ILE A 679 -1.65 18.94 -19.91
CA ILE A 679 -0.27 18.49 -19.64
C ILE A 679 -0.11 16.99 -19.88
N THR A 680 -1.12 16.17 -19.60
CA THR A 680 -1.10 14.72 -19.81
C THR A 680 -1.15 14.36 -21.29
N GLU A 681 -2.01 15.01 -22.09
CA GLU A 681 -2.04 14.82 -23.54
C GLU A 681 -0.75 15.33 -24.20
N GLY A 682 -0.27 16.52 -23.83
CA GLY A 682 1.01 17.06 -24.32
C GLY A 682 2.19 16.13 -24.01
N ARG A 683 2.21 15.50 -22.82
CA ARG A 683 3.21 14.49 -22.46
C ARG A 683 3.09 13.22 -23.31
N LYS A 684 1.88 12.74 -23.65
CA LYS A 684 1.73 11.59 -24.57
C LYS A 684 2.30 11.88 -25.95
N ILE A 685 2.09 13.10 -26.48
CA ILE A 685 2.65 13.54 -27.76
C ILE A 685 4.18 13.63 -27.69
N MET A 686 4.72 14.28 -26.65
CA MET A 686 6.17 14.39 -26.42
C MET A 686 6.86 13.01 -26.31
N ILE A 687 6.25 12.07 -25.58
CA ILE A 687 6.77 10.69 -25.45
C ILE A 687 6.78 9.97 -26.80
N ARG A 688 5.78 10.19 -27.67
CA ARG A 688 5.75 9.62 -29.02
C ARG A 688 6.91 10.16 -29.88
N LEU A 689 7.13 11.48 -29.89
CA LEU A 689 8.20 12.11 -30.65
C LEU A 689 9.59 11.68 -30.18
N LEU A 690 9.82 11.63 -28.86
CA LEU A 690 11.07 11.11 -28.28
C LEU A 690 11.31 9.64 -28.64
N HIS A 691 10.26 8.82 -28.72
CA HIS A 691 10.39 7.42 -29.14
C HIS A 691 10.74 7.28 -30.63
N GLU A 692 10.15 8.13 -31.48
CA GLU A 692 10.47 8.20 -32.91
C GLU A 692 11.91 8.65 -33.16
N GLN A 693 12.41 9.62 -32.38
CA GLN A 693 13.84 9.99 -32.36
C GLN A 693 14.74 8.81 -31.97
N ILE A 694 14.42 8.07 -30.90
CA ILE A 694 15.18 6.88 -30.47
C ILE A 694 15.19 5.79 -31.56
N ILE A 695 14.07 5.58 -32.25
CA ILE A 695 13.98 4.64 -33.38
C ILE A 695 14.87 5.08 -34.54
N ASN A 696 14.89 6.38 -34.87
CA ASN A 696 15.69 6.90 -35.98
C ASN A 696 17.18 6.93 -35.65
N GLU A 697 17.59 7.32 -34.44
CA GLU A 697 18.97 7.13 -33.94
C GLU A 697 19.40 5.66 -34.00
N GLY A 698 18.48 4.73 -33.72
CA GLY A 698 18.74 3.28 -33.83
C GLY A 698 19.03 2.83 -35.26
N LYS A 699 18.29 3.37 -36.25
CA LYS A 699 18.54 3.14 -37.68
C LYS A 699 19.89 3.72 -38.10
N ASP A 700 20.18 4.96 -37.74
CA ASP A 700 21.42 5.65 -38.11
C ASP A 700 22.65 4.93 -37.54
N LYS A 701 22.59 4.48 -36.28
CA LYS A 701 23.65 3.66 -35.66
C LYS A 701 23.81 2.32 -36.37
N MET A 702 22.73 1.66 -36.79
CA MET A 702 22.81 0.40 -37.54
C MET A 702 23.38 0.60 -38.95
N PHE A 703 23.01 1.69 -39.64
CA PHE A 703 23.58 2.08 -40.93
C PHE A 703 25.08 2.44 -40.83
N LEU A 704 25.49 3.15 -39.77
CA LEU A 704 26.90 3.42 -39.48
C LEU A 704 27.69 2.14 -39.23
N ILE A 705 27.15 1.19 -38.45
CA ILE A 705 27.76 -0.13 -38.24
C ILE A 705 27.89 -0.89 -39.56
N GLU A 706 26.84 -0.94 -40.38
CA GLU A 706 26.86 -1.61 -41.69
C GLU A 706 27.86 -0.98 -42.67
N LYS A 707 28.04 0.35 -42.62
CA LYS A 707 29.06 1.04 -43.41
C LYS A 707 30.47 0.75 -42.90
N LEU A 708 30.67 0.66 -41.58
CA LEU A 708 31.96 0.31 -40.97
C LEU A 708 32.36 -1.13 -41.26
N THR A 709 31.44 -2.11 -41.16
CA THR A 709 31.75 -3.50 -41.52
C THR A 709 32.05 -3.64 -43.01
N LYS A 710 31.31 -2.96 -43.89
CA LYS A 710 31.63 -2.93 -45.34
C LYS A 710 33.01 -2.31 -45.63
N LEU A 711 33.47 -1.34 -44.84
CA LEU A 711 34.81 -0.78 -44.96
C LEU A 711 35.88 -1.76 -44.44
N GLN A 712 35.69 -2.40 -43.27
CA GLN A 712 36.60 -3.45 -42.79
C GLN A 712 36.68 -4.64 -43.77
N ASP A 713 35.56 -5.04 -44.36
CA ASP A 713 35.51 -6.12 -45.34
C ASP A 713 36.03 -5.70 -46.72
N ALA A 714 36.20 -4.41 -47.00
CA ALA A 714 36.94 -3.91 -48.14
C ALA A 714 38.45 -3.85 -47.84
N GLU A 715 38.84 -3.36 -46.67
CA GLU A 715 40.21 -3.30 -46.19
C GLU A 715 40.86 -4.68 -46.09
N LYS A 716 40.16 -5.67 -45.51
CA LYS A 716 40.59 -7.09 -45.48
C LYS A 716 40.72 -7.73 -46.88
N ARG A 717 40.06 -7.17 -47.90
CA ARG A 717 40.21 -7.60 -49.31
C ARG A 717 41.30 -6.83 -50.05
N ALA A 718 41.60 -5.60 -49.65
CA ALA A 718 42.68 -4.79 -50.19
C ALA A 718 44.06 -5.20 -49.63
N ASN A 719 44.12 -5.58 -48.35
CA ASN A 719 45.33 -6.05 -47.68
C ASN A 719 45.18 -7.50 -47.17
N PRO A 720 45.30 -8.53 -48.03
CA PRO A 720 45.38 -9.92 -47.57
C PRO A 720 46.59 -10.19 -46.67
N SER A 721 47.70 -9.46 -46.89
CA SER A 721 49.03 -9.70 -46.33
C SER A 721 49.19 -9.31 -44.86
N SER A 722 48.38 -8.39 -44.31
CA SER A 722 48.44 -8.05 -42.88
C SER A 722 47.87 -9.14 -41.98
N SER A 723 46.89 -9.90 -42.48
CA SER A 723 46.25 -11.00 -41.73
C SER A 723 47.18 -12.15 -41.34
N THR A 724 48.36 -12.24 -41.97
CA THR A 724 49.39 -13.26 -41.73
C THR A 724 50.48 -12.82 -40.72
N LEU A 725 50.39 -11.58 -40.21
CA LEU A 725 51.29 -11.03 -39.20
C LEU A 725 50.63 -11.01 -37.82
N GLU A 726 49.45 -10.41 -37.69
CA GLU A 726 48.72 -10.29 -36.41
C GLU A 726 48.37 -11.65 -35.76
N ARG A 727 48.31 -12.72 -36.57
CA ARG A 727 48.12 -14.11 -36.10
C ARG A 727 49.40 -14.81 -35.64
N ARG A 728 50.55 -14.12 -35.61
CA ARG A 728 51.85 -14.71 -35.22
C ARG A 728 52.35 -14.23 -33.86
N ASP A 729 51.79 -13.14 -33.35
CA ASP A 729 52.20 -12.50 -32.09
C ASP A 729 51.30 -12.89 -30.89
N MET A 730 50.31 -13.78 -31.10
CA MET A 730 49.49 -14.39 -30.05
C MET A 730 49.27 -15.90 -30.30
N GLU A 731 50.32 -16.70 -30.12
CA GLU A 731 50.30 -18.00 -29.41
C GLU A 731 51.70 -18.64 -29.46
N GLU A 732 52.37 -18.75 -28.31
CA GLU A 732 53.57 -19.58 -28.12
C GLU A 732 53.14 -20.90 -27.44
N PRO A 733 53.04 -22.04 -28.16
CA PRO A 733 52.50 -23.26 -27.59
C PRO A 733 53.62 -24.10 -26.93
N GLY A 734 53.62 -24.16 -25.61
CA GLY A 734 54.42 -25.15 -24.86
C GLY A 734 53.98 -26.59 -25.20
N PRO A 735 54.91 -27.56 -25.38
CA PRO A 735 54.57 -28.88 -25.92
C PRO A 735 54.11 -29.87 -24.85
N LEU A 736 53.00 -30.61 -25.10
CA LEU A 736 52.83 -32.02 -24.72
C LEU A 736 51.61 -32.70 -25.39
N HIS A 737 51.64 -34.03 -25.47
CA HIS A 737 50.76 -34.93 -26.23
C HIS A 737 49.25 -34.93 -25.86
N GLY A 738 48.39 -35.40 -26.79
CA GLY A 738 47.05 -35.91 -26.42
C GLY A 738 46.04 -36.24 -27.54
N TRP A 739 46.28 -37.35 -28.28
CA TRP A 739 45.32 -38.21 -29.02
C TRP A 739 43.85 -37.75 -29.35
N GLU A 740 43.55 -37.79 -30.66
CA GLU A 740 42.40 -38.47 -31.32
C GLU A 740 40.92 -37.97 -31.36
N HIS A 741 40.32 -38.29 -32.52
CA HIS A 741 38.91 -38.51 -32.94
C HIS A 741 37.79 -37.42 -32.87
N GLU A 742 37.45 -36.94 -34.08
CA GLU A 742 36.11 -36.84 -34.71
C GLU A 742 34.83 -36.47 -33.93
N ALA A 743 34.12 -35.43 -34.42
CA ALA A 743 32.66 -35.45 -34.58
C ALA A 743 32.12 -34.41 -35.58
N ALA A 744 31.02 -34.77 -36.27
CA ALA A 744 29.94 -33.91 -36.79
C ALA A 744 30.27 -32.78 -37.80
N SER A 745 30.28 -33.14 -39.10
CA SER A 745 30.03 -32.22 -40.22
C SER A 745 28.60 -32.38 -40.78
N ASP A 746 27.72 -31.39 -40.61
CA ASP A 746 26.50 -31.23 -41.43
C ASP A 746 25.94 -29.78 -41.38
N LEU A 747 24.93 -29.50 -42.21
CA LEU A 747 24.04 -28.33 -42.20
C LEU A 747 24.64 -26.98 -42.63
N ARG A 748 25.06 -26.88 -43.90
CA ARG A 748 25.09 -25.58 -44.62
C ARG A 748 24.76 -25.64 -46.12
N PHE A 749 23.58 -26.14 -46.51
CA PHE A 749 23.09 -25.94 -47.88
C PHE A 749 21.56 -25.90 -48.09
N ARG A 750 20.88 -24.81 -47.68
CA ARG A 750 19.60 -24.35 -48.30
C ARG A 750 19.12 -22.98 -47.80
N ARG A 751 19.35 -21.91 -48.60
CA ARG A 751 18.34 -20.89 -48.99
C ARG A 751 18.96 -19.73 -49.78
N SER A 752 18.59 -19.66 -51.06
CA SER A 752 18.47 -18.46 -51.89
C SER A 752 17.52 -18.79 -53.05
N VAL A 753 17.09 -17.78 -53.82
CA VAL A 753 16.03 -17.85 -54.87
C VAL A 753 14.59 -17.88 -54.31
N GLN A 754 13.67 -17.27 -55.08
CA GLN A 754 12.35 -16.71 -54.70
C GLN A 754 12.45 -15.56 -53.65
N GLU A 755 11.76 -14.43 -53.78
CA GLU A 755 10.73 -14.00 -54.75
C GLU A 755 11.05 -12.63 -55.37
N GLY A 756 10.41 -12.32 -56.51
CA GLY A 756 10.52 -11.00 -57.13
C GLY A 756 9.66 -10.84 -58.38
N ASN A 757 8.36 -10.55 -58.20
CA ASN A 757 7.55 -9.75 -59.14
C ASN A 757 6.12 -9.53 -58.61
N SER A 758 5.62 -8.30 -58.67
CA SER A 758 4.20 -7.97 -58.55
C SER A 758 3.91 -6.64 -59.27
N ASN A 759 3.51 -6.72 -60.54
CA ASN A 759 3.06 -5.60 -61.37
C ASN A 759 1.96 -6.11 -62.32
N ALA A 760 0.72 -6.15 -61.80
CA ALA A 760 -0.53 -6.33 -62.52
C ALA A 760 -1.67 -5.92 -61.57
#